data_AF-A0A1Y5G5I1-F1
#
_entry.id   AF-A0A1Y5G5I1-F1
#
_cell.length_a   1.000
_cell.length_b   1.000
_cell.length_c   1.000
_cell.angle_alpha   90.00
_cell.angle_beta   90.00
_cell.angle_gamma   90.00
#
_symmetry.space_group_name_H-M   'P 1'
#
loop_
_entity.id
_entity.type
_entity.pdbx_description
1 polymer ?
#
loop_
_entity_poly.entity_id
_entity_poly.type
_entity_poly.pdbx_seq_one_letter_code
_entity_poly.pdbx_strand_id
1 'polypeptide(L)'
;MRHFFGDKPLKSYRLWLLIGFLSYTLCGFLLIPYVLKTQLIKFVDGTLQQKASLEQVEFNPFLLRLRLQNLQLTTPEQAPLLGFDEFVIDFDTFGIFKRAWQFSEISLTGMDINAEIDNAGELNLNRLIPPASDKTDTAVDDNESTALPRLILQNIAIHQGHVHYSQLNRAEPFNIDLSPLNFGLARFSTLPEDGGNYHFAAQFSDTETLAFTGKLQLEPLAVAGRITLDNIALNRGGDYLRELLLFTVNAGTLSISSDFSLDNSGPAQSLALQANNINIAVEQLQLDTLAPVEPLLKLSRISLNNASFTWPEQQMIAESLVVDNGFANSWLTRDKVFNYSQLIKSTDTPASTNTAPANEPAATNPLQLRLEQIQLKELLLSFDDRSLREPAPQKAEIVELTLKPFTLEQDAKFDLQAELKINATGKTLVSGKVGAMPPMAALAIKLQEVPLPPINSYLHDTIQLNLTKGKVDADLQLDYQTSNSQSLSLRGDIAIKQLDTFDLADQESWINWQNLAIDDLHLQLEPASLNIANIELTKPYFDAIVFENGETRLFRMLVPATEQPAKSDDSQNTEASSVPITIAKFKLIDGSMDYKDFNLPLNFATQIHSLHGQAVDISTISSTPTQLVLDGKIDQHGTAKITAASQLSSPQAFSEIKLDLANVDITSASSYSGKFAGYAIDAGTLGLNLDYRIQQGQMRGDNHMLLEHLTLGDTVDSPDAVSLPLKLAVALMKDVNGNIDIDLPVEGDLNNPEVRIGGLVWKAFGNLLVKVVASPFKMLGGLFDNGDEGDFEHTLFTPGASELAASEQQKLGKLAQALQQKPALALIVSACYQPESDSLALQTQQFNQAYQVLSGNGNKNSGIPTPSPINYQSAVLEKMYRAAFSTEKLALLKVESEQVAPQQTGDGQHPDAGRPQTKRLDSLLLQELVSKQALTPEQLASLAKQRAEAVFNYLTGNNEGAVALDSTRLQIAKDPVILPADAEAITCPLTLSAL
;
A
#
# COMPACT_ATOMS: atom_id res chain seq x y z
N MET A 1 -121.04 -22.86 -12.12
CA MET A 1 -120.92 -22.21 -10.79
C MET A 1 -122.05 -22.53 -9.81
N ARG A 2 -123.28 -22.88 -10.22
CA ARG A 2 -124.39 -23.17 -9.29
C ARG A 2 -124.26 -24.48 -8.47
N HIS A 3 -123.55 -25.49 -8.96
CA HIS A 3 -123.37 -26.76 -8.23
C HIS A 3 -122.22 -26.78 -7.21
N PHE A 4 -121.32 -25.79 -7.24
CA PHE A 4 -120.12 -25.79 -6.38
C PHE A 4 -120.21 -24.84 -5.15
N PHE A 5 -121.15 -23.88 -5.13
CA PHE A 5 -121.16 -22.81 -4.13
C PHE A 5 -122.44 -22.70 -3.26
N GLY A 6 -123.51 -23.45 -3.54
CA GLY A 6 -124.78 -23.40 -2.78
C GLY A 6 -125.47 -22.03 -2.82
N ASP A 7 -126.70 -21.94 -2.29
CA ASP A 7 -127.58 -20.75 -2.42
C ASP A 7 -127.09 -19.48 -1.68
N LYS A 8 -125.89 -19.49 -1.05
CA LYS A 8 -125.28 -18.32 -0.37
C LYS A 8 -123.76 -18.27 -0.60
N PRO A 9 -123.28 -17.80 -1.76
CA PRO A 9 -121.85 -17.85 -2.12
C PRO A 9 -120.95 -17.08 -1.12
N LEU A 10 -121.44 -15.97 -0.55
CA LEU A 10 -120.70 -15.11 0.38
C LEU A 10 -120.43 -15.71 1.78
N LYS A 11 -121.10 -16.82 2.16
CA LYS A 11 -120.85 -17.54 3.44
C LYS A 11 -119.99 -18.80 3.27
N SER A 12 -119.55 -19.12 2.05
CA SER A 12 -118.74 -20.31 1.78
C SER A 12 -117.25 -20.02 1.99
N TYR A 13 -116.60 -20.79 2.88
CA TYR A 13 -115.16 -20.70 3.10
C TYR A 13 -114.35 -20.92 1.81
N ARG A 14 -114.89 -21.71 0.85
CA ARG A 14 -114.25 -21.99 -0.44
C ARG A 14 -114.18 -20.76 -1.35
N LEU A 15 -115.19 -19.87 -1.30
CA LEU A 15 -115.20 -18.64 -2.09
C LEU A 15 -114.13 -17.68 -1.56
N TRP A 16 -114.05 -17.53 -0.24
CA TRP A 16 -113.04 -16.69 0.41
C TRP A 16 -111.62 -17.24 0.27
N LEU A 17 -111.43 -18.57 0.26
CA LEU A 17 -110.14 -19.18 -0.09
C LEU A 17 -109.74 -18.91 -1.54
N LEU A 18 -110.68 -18.99 -2.50
CA LEU A 18 -110.40 -18.70 -3.90
C LEU A 18 -110.11 -17.21 -4.13
N ILE A 19 -110.87 -16.31 -3.50
CA ILE A 19 -110.62 -14.86 -3.52
C ILE A 19 -109.27 -14.55 -2.85
N GLY A 20 -108.96 -15.18 -1.72
CA GLY A 20 -107.69 -15.04 -1.03
C GLY A 20 -106.52 -15.51 -1.89
N PHE A 21 -106.65 -16.67 -2.53
CA PHE A 21 -105.64 -17.22 -3.45
C PHE A 21 -105.45 -16.35 -4.70
N LEU A 22 -106.54 -15.88 -5.32
CA LEU A 22 -106.49 -15.02 -6.51
C LEU A 22 -105.93 -13.64 -6.17
N SER A 23 -106.31 -13.07 -5.02
CA SER A 23 -105.74 -11.84 -4.47
C SER A 23 -104.26 -11.99 -4.18
N TYR A 24 -103.84 -13.08 -3.53
CA TYR A 24 -102.44 -13.40 -3.26
C TYR A 24 -101.62 -13.53 -4.56
N THR A 25 -102.17 -14.21 -5.57
CA THR A 25 -101.52 -14.36 -6.89
C THR A 25 -101.39 -13.01 -7.61
N LEU A 26 -102.46 -12.21 -7.65
CA LEU A 26 -102.48 -10.90 -8.31
C LEU A 26 -101.55 -9.89 -7.60
N CYS A 27 -101.63 -9.85 -6.27
CA CYS A 27 -100.74 -9.01 -5.45
C CYS A 27 -99.28 -9.43 -5.61
N GLY A 28 -98.99 -10.74 -5.64
CA GLY A 28 -97.65 -11.26 -5.83
C GLY A 28 -97.06 -10.93 -7.20
N PHE A 29 -97.73 -11.29 -8.29
CA PHE A 29 -97.17 -11.13 -9.64
C PHE A 29 -97.24 -9.71 -10.21
N LEU A 30 -98.15 -8.85 -9.74
CA LEU A 30 -98.30 -7.48 -10.28
C LEU A 30 -97.99 -6.38 -9.27
N LEU A 31 -98.58 -6.45 -8.06
CA LEU A 31 -98.45 -5.37 -7.08
C LEU A 31 -97.05 -5.30 -6.47
N ILE A 32 -96.48 -6.44 -6.05
CA ILE A 32 -95.13 -6.48 -5.47
C ILE A 32 -94.07 -5.96 -6.47
N PRO A 33 -93.98 -6.47 -7.72
CA PRO A 33 -93.03 -5.94 -8.69
C PRO A 33 -93.17 -4.45 -8.97
N TYR A 34 -94.40 -3.95 -9.13
CA TYR A 34 -94.67 -2.53 -9.35
C TYR A 34 -94.21 -1.69 -8.15
N VAL A 35 -94.61 -2.06 -6.93
CA VAL A 35 -94.25 -1.34 -5.71
C VAL A 35 -92.74 -1.36 -5.51
N LEU A 36 -92.09 -2.51 -5.68
CA LEU A 36 -90.66 -2.66 -5.46
C LEU A 36 -89.84 -1.84 -6.47
N LYS A 37 -90.20 -1.88 -7.76
CA LYS A 37 -89.57 -1.02 -8.79
C LYS A 37 -89.72 0.47 -8.45
N THR A 38 -90.94 0.90 -8.11
CA THR A 38 -91.22 2.32 -7.85
C THR A 38 -90.56 2.81 -6.57
N GLN A 39 -90.58 2.02 -5.50
CA GLN A 39 -89.99 2.37 -4.21
C GLN A 39 -88.47 2.34 -4.26
N LEU A 40 -87.86 1.40 -4.99
CA LEU A 40 -86.41 1.35 -5.17
C LEU A 40 -85.92 2.61 -5.89
N ILE A 41 -86.53 2.95 -7.03
CA ILE A 41 -86.18 4.18 -7.76
C ILE A 41 -86.40 5.41 -6.87
N LYS A 42 -87.55 5.50 -6.18
CA LYS A 42 -87.84 6.63 -5.28
C LYS A 42 -86.86 6.75 -4.11
N PHE A 43 -86.40 5.63 -3.57
CA PHE A 43 -85.42 5.60 -2.48
C PHE A 43 -84.06 6.09 -2.96
N VAL A 44 -83.58 5.60 -4.11
CA VAL A 44 -82.29 6.04 -4.66
C VAL A 44 -82.35 7.52 -5.09
N ASP A 45 -83.39 7.91 -5.83
CA ASP A 45 -83.56 9.29 -6.32
C ASP A 45 -83.81 10.30 -5.19
N GLY A 46 -84.57 9.93 -4.17
CA GLY A 46 -84.98 10.82 -3.10
C GLY A 46 -84.04 10.80 -1.90
N THR A 47 -83.73 9.61 -1.38
CA THR A 47 -82.98 9.44 -0.12
C THR A 47 -81.47 9.47 -0.36
N LEU A 48 -80.98 8.78 -1.40
CA LEU A 48 -79.55 8.75 -1.73
C LEU A 48 -79.12 9.91 -2.65
N GLN A 49 -80.09 10.65 -3.19
CA GLN A 49 -79.87 11.75 -4.14
C GLN A 49 -79.07 11.33 -5.39
N GLN A 50 -79.14 10.05 -5.78
CA GLN A 50 -78.52 9.50 -6.99
C GLN A 50 -79.59 9.26 -8.07
N LYS A 51 -79.26 8.67 -9.20
CA LYS A 51 -80.24 8.27 -10.22
C LYS A 51 -80.25 6.76 -10.40
N ALA A 52 -81.40 6.13 -10.20
CA ALA A 52 -81.58 4.70 -10.47
C ALA A 52 -82.42 4.45 -11.73
N SER A 53 -81.97 3.49 -12.53
CA SER A 53 -82.79 2.88 -13.58
C SER A 53 -82.87 1.37 -13.34
N LEU A 54 -84.06 0.79 -13.53
CA LEU A 54 -84.33 -0.64 -13.36
C LEU A 54 -85.26 -1.10 -14.48
N GLU A 55 -84.85 -2.08 -15.27
CA GLU A 55 -85.61 -2.52 -16.44
C GLU A 55 -86.83 -3.35 -16.03
N GLN A 56 -86.61 -4.50 -15.39
CA GLN A 56 -87.65 -5.47 -15.08
C GLN A 56 -87.56 -5.98 -13.64
N VAL A 57 -88.73 -6.17 -13.02
CA VAL A 57 -88.87 -6.80 -11.70
C VAL A 57 -89.89 -7.93 -11.84
N GLU A 58 -89.52 -9.12 -11.40
CA GLU A 58 -90.40 -10.29 -11.37
C GLU A 58 -90.44 -10.85 -9.95
N PHE A 59 -91.63 -11.19 -9.47
CA PHE A 59 -91.79 -11.88 -8.20
C PHE A 59 -92.74 -13.06 -8.37
N ASN A 60 -92.27 -14.26 -8.06
CA ASN A 60 -93.10 -15.46 -8.02
C ASN A 60 -93.54 -15.73 -6.57
N PRO A 61 -94.79 -15.43 -6.18
CA PRO A 61 -95.26 -15.62 -4.82
C PRO A 61 -95.32 -17.09 -4.38
N PHE A 62 -95.42 -18.06 -5.29
CA PHE A 62 -95.46 -19.48 -4.92
C PHE A 62 -94.09 -20.07 -4.62
N LEU A 63 -93.05 -19.54 -5.29
CA LEU A 63 -91.66 -19.88 -5.04
C LEU A 63 -90.99 -18.91 -4.08
N LEU A 64 -91.64 -17.79 -3.75
CA LEU A 64 -91.06 -16.65 -3.04
C LEU A 64 -89.73 -16.17 -3.66
N ARG A 65 -89.65 -16.23 -4.99
CA ARG A 65 -88.47 -15.86 -5.77
C ARG A 65 -88.62 -14.45 -6.35
N LEU A 66 -87.66 -13.58 -6.07
CA LEU A 66 -87.54 -12.22 -6.62
C LEU A 66 -86.42 -12.20 -7.67
N ARG A 67 -86.66 -11.55 -8.81
CA ARG A 67 -85.67 -11.30 -9.86
C ARG A 67 -85.72 -9.85 -10.29
N LEU A 68 -84.56 -9.17 -10.28
CA LEU A 68 -84.35 -7.81 -10.76
C LEU A 68 -83.41 -7.87 -11.96
N GLN A 69 -83.71 -7.14 -13.04
CA GLN A 69 -82.89 -7.11 -14.26
C GLN A 69 -82.47 -5.68 -14.60
N ASN A 70 -81.21 -5.53 -15.00
CA ASN A 70 -80.57 -4.30 -15.46
C ASN A 70 -80.80 -3.13 -14.52
N LEU A 71 -80.22 -3.20 -13.32
CA LEU A 71 -80.17 -2.07 -12.40
C LEU A 71 -78.91 -1.25 -12.69
N GLN A 72 -79.06 0.07 -12.84
CA GLN A 72 -77.94 1.00 -12.92
C GLN A 72 -78.15 2.18 -11.99
N LEU A 73 -77.15 2.50 -11.18
CA LEU A 73 -77.06 3.66 -10.33
C LEU A 73 -76.00 4.59 -10.88
N THR A 74 -76.39 5.83 -11.19
CA THR A 74 -75.49 6.88 -11.66
C THR A 74 -75.56 8.08 -10.73
N THR A 75 -74.53 8.93 -10.79
CA THR A 75 -74.59 10.27 -10.22
C THR A 75 -75.66 11.11 -10.96
N PRO A 76 -76.07 12.26 -10.38
CA PRO A 76 -76.91 13.24 -11.09
C PRO A 76 -76.29 13.72 -12.42
N GLU A 77 -74.97 13.65 -12.54
CA GLU A 77 -74.17 14.01 -13.72
C GLU A 77 -74.00 12.84 -14.71
N GLN A 78 -74.71 11.73 -14.50
CA GLN A 78 -74.68 10.52 -15.33
C GLN A 78 -73.37 9.72 -15.28
N ALA A 79 -72.50 9.94 -14.30
CA ALA A 79 -71.35 9.06 -14.06
C ALA A 79 -71.79 7.75 -13.39
N PRO A 80 -71.31 6.57 -13.82
CA PRO A 80 -71.69 5.28 -13.22
C PRO A 80 -71.17 5.15 -11.78
N LEU A 81 -71.95 4.52 -10.90
CA LEU A 81 -71.57 4.19 -9.52
C LEU A 81 -71.60 2.68 -9.28
N LEU A 82 -72.76 2.07 -9.49
CA LEU A 82 -73.00 0.64 -9.29
C LEU A 82 -74.06 0.16 -10.27
N GLY A 83 -73.87 -1.01 -10.86
CA GLY A 83 -74.86 -1.66 -11.72
C GLY A 83 -74.81 -3.18 -11.62
N PHE A 84 -75.85 -3.83 -12.12
CA PHE A 84 -75.86 -5.28 -12.35
C PHE A 84 -76.86 -5.67 -13.45
N ASP A 85 -76.54 -6.76 -14.16
CA ASP A 85 -77.41 -7.32 -15.21
C ASP A 85 -78.59 -8.07 -14.60
N GLU A 86 -78.33 -8.87 -13.56
CA GLU A 86 -79.35 -9.69 -12.92
C GLU A 86 -79.08 -9.90 -11.43
N PHE A 87 -80.14 -9.77 -10.62
CA PHE A 87 -80.13 -10.14 -9.20
C PHE A 87 -81.32 -11.04 -8.88
N VAL A 88 -81.05 -12.21 -8.27
CA VAL A 88 -82.05 -13.21 -7.89
C VAL A 88 -81.96 -13.48 -6.40
N ILE A 89 -83.12 -13.52 -5.74
CA ILE A 89 -83.28 -14.02 -4.37
C ILE A 89 -84.36 -15.11 -4.39
N ASP A 90 -84.05 -16.28 -3.84
CA ASP A 90 -84.98 -17.40 -3.66
C ASP A 90 -85.12 -17.72 -2.16
N PHE A 91 -86.28 -17.40 -1.58
CA PHE A 91 -86.55 -17.57 -0.15
C PHE A 91 -87.23 -18.91 0.14
N ASP A 92 -86.63 -19.67 1.06
CA ASP A 92 -87.07 -21.01 1.40
C ASP A 92 -87.86 -21.04 2.72
N THR A 93 -89.16 -21.33 2.62
CA THR A 93 -90.05 -21.45 3.77
C THR A 93 -89.71 -22.61 4.72
N PHE A 94 -88.92 -23.61 4.29
CA PHE A 94 -88.50 -24.72 5.16
C PHE A 94 -87.59 -24.26 6.32
N GLY A 95 -86.96 -23.09 6.23
CA GLY A 95 -86.17 -22.50 7.32
C GLY A 95 -86.96 -22.28 8.62
N ILE A 96 -88.29 -22.10 8.51
CA ILE A 96 -89.18 -21.89 9.65
C ILE A 96 -89.14 -23.08 10.63
N PHE A 97 -88.95 -24.32 10.15
CA PHE A 97 -88.80 -25.50 11.00
C PHE A 97 -87.52 -25.47 11.85
N LYS A 98 -86.46 -24.82 11.35
CA LYS A 98 -85.22 -24.56 12.08
C LYS A 98 -85.24 -23.25 12.87
N ARG A 99 -86.34 -22.48 12.82
CA ARG A 99 -86.48 -21.11 13.38
C ARG A 99 -85.37 -20.18 12.84
N ALA A 100 -85.04 -20.31 11.55
CA ALA A 100 -84.05 -19.50 10.85
C ALA A 100 -84.62 -18.99 9.53
N TRP A 101 -84.16 -17.82 9.08
CA TRP A 101 -84.42 -17.34 7.73
C TRP A 101 -83.56 -18.17 6.76
N GLN A 102 -84.18 -18.86 5.80
CA GLN A 102 -83.46 -19.71 4.86
C GLN A 102 -83.61 -19.18 3.43
N PHE A 103 -82.50 -19.11 2.71
CA PHE A 103 -82.44 -18.73 1.30
C PHE A 103 -81.77 -19.85 0.51
N SER A 104 -82.43 -20.31 -0.56
CA SER A 104 -81.89 -21.34 -1.45
C SER A 104 -80.84 -20.76 -2.39
N GLU A 105 -81.06 -19.55 -2.89
CA GLU A 105 -80.17 -18.88 -3.84
C GLU A 105 -80.22 -17.36 -3.64
N ILE A 106 -79.05 -16.73 -3.62
CA ILE A 106 -78.87 -15.29 -3.79
C ILE A 106 -77.78 -15.10 -4.84
N SER A 107 -78.15 -14.74 -6.07
CA SER A 107 -77.19 -14.60 -7.16
C SER A 107 -77.18 -13.20 -7.75
N LEU A 108 -76.00 -12.70 -8.09
CA LEU A 108 -75.76 -11.43 -8.74
C LEU A 108 -74.86 -11.65 -9.97
N THR A 109 -75.35 -11.30 -11.16
CA THR A 109 -74.63 -11.47 -12.42
C THR A 109 -74.33 -10.11 -13.04
N GLY A 110 -73.12 -9.94 -13.57
CA GLY A 110 -72.72 -8.72 -14.28
C GLY A 110 -72.61 -7.49 -13.37
N MET A 111 -72.18 -7.68 -12.11
CA MET A 111 -72.01 -6.58 -11.17
C MET A 111 -70.91 -5.62 -11.67
N ASP A 112 -71.19 -4.33 -11.77
CA ASP A 112 -70.23 -3.29 -12.16
C ASP A 112 -70.14 -2.24 -11.05
N ILE A 113 -68.96 -2.05 -10.46
CA ILE A 113 -68.72 -1.08 -9.38
C ILE A 113 -67.61 -0.11 -9.82
N ASN A 114 -67.89 1.18 -9.72
CA ASN A 114 -66.91 2.24 -9.95
C ASN A 114 -66.58 2.92 -8.62
N ALA A 115 -65.44 2.55 -8.01
CA ALA A 115 -64.93 3.09 -6.76
C ALA A 115 -63.83 4.13 -7.02
N GLU A 116 -64.11 5.40 -6.77
CA GLU A 116 -63.18 6.50 -7.01
C GLU A 116 -62.92 7.29 -5.72
N ILE A 117 -61.64 7.49 -5.40
CA ILE A 117 -61.19 8.47 -4.40
C ILE A 117 -60.79 9.73 -5.14
N ASP A 118 -61.53 10.82 -4.91
CA ASP A 118 -61.29 12.11 -5.57
C ASP A 118 -60.06 12.86 -5.02
N ASN A 119 -59.77 14.04 -5.57
CA ASN A 119 -58.66 14.89 -5.11
C ASN A 119 -58.79 15.38 -3.65
N ALA A 120 -60.00 15.37 -3.07
CA ALA A 120 -60.25 15.70 -1.68
C ALA A 120 -60.07 14.49 -0.75
N GLY A 121 -59.87 13.30 -1.31
CA GLY A 121 -59.76 12.04 -0.57
C GLY A 121 -61.11 11.40 -0.23
N GLU A 122 -62.21 11.88 -0.81
CA GLU A 122 -63.55 11.32 -0.58
C GLU A 122 -63.86 10.19 -1.55
N LEU A 123 -64.40 9.08 -1.02
CA LEU A 123 -64.87 7.95 -1.82
C LEU A 123 -66.25 8.25 -2.43
N ASN A 124 -66.39 8.16 -3.74
CA ASN A 124 -67.65 8.38 -4.45
C ASN A 124 -68.80 7.45 -3.98
N LEU A 125 -68.49 6.22 -3.56
CA LEU A 125 -69.45 5.24 -3.05
C LEU A 125 -70.07 5.61 -1.70
N ASN A 126 -69.50 6.58 -0.96
CA ASN A 126 -70.13 7.11 0.26
C ASN A 126 -71.49 7.74 -0.05
N ARG A 127 -71.76 8.14 -1.30
CA ARG A 127 -73.05 8.63 -1.79
C ARG A 127 -74.16 7.57 -1.77
N LEU A 128 -73.81 6.29 -1.63
CA LEU A 128 -74.77 5.19 -1.48
C LEU A 128 -75.22 5.00 -0.02
N ILE A 129 -74.64 5.75 0.92
CA ILE A 129 -75.02 5.75 2.34
C ILE A 129 -76.01 6.91 2.57
N PRO A 130 -77.18 6.66 3.19
CA PRO A 130 -78.09 7.74 3.56
C PRO A 130 -77.40 8.76 4.48
N PRO A 131 -77.58 10.08 4.28
CA PRO A 131 -77.02 11.07 5.19
C PRO A 131 -77.53 10.84 6.61
N ALA A 132 -76.63 10.92 7.59
CA ALA A 132 -77.00 10.81 9.00
C ALA A 132 -78.12 11.79 9.31
N SER A 133 -79.26 11.28 9.77
CA SER A 133 -80.34 12.14 10.24
C SER A 133 -79.86 12.83 11.51
N ASP A 134 -79.90 14.15 11.58
CA ASP A 134 -79.68 14.95 12.80
C ASP A 134 -80.73 14.62 13.87
N LYS A 135 -80.61 13.44 14.47
CA LYS A 135 -81.30 13.04 15.68
C LYS A 135 -80.25 12.80 16.74
N THR A 136 -80.23 13.76 17.64
CA THR A 136 -79.57 13.82 18.93
C THR A 136 -79.50 12.48 19.65
N ASP A 137 -78.35 12.28 20.29
CA ASP A 137 -78.05 11.29 21.31
C ASP A 137 -79.27 10.74 22.05
N THR A 138 -79.43 9.42 21.95
CA THR A 138 -79.75 8.63 23.13
C THR A 138 -78.81 7.44 23.09
N ALA A 139 -77.76 7.52 23.91
CA ALA A 139 -76.99 6.35 24.30
C ALA A 139 -77.98 5.37 24.93
N VAL A 140 -78.24 4.29 24.20
CA VAL A 140 -78.88 3.11 24.76
C VAL A 140 -77.81 2.40 25.57
N ASP A 141 -77.90 2.53 26.90
CA ASP A 141 -77.39 1.50 27.80
C ASP A 141 -78.07 0.19 27.41
N ASP A 142 -77.32 -0.78 26.90
CA ASP A 142 -77.70 -2.19 27.04
C ASP A 142 -76.49 -3.11 26.84
N ASN A 143 -76.11 -3.73 27.95
CA ASN A 143 -75.19 -4.85 28.08
C ASN A 143 -75.92 -6.17 27.74
N GLU A 144 -76.77 -6.17 26.70
CA GLU A 144 -77.33 -7.39 26.12
C GLU A 144 -76.57 -7.70 24.83
N SER A 145 -75.69 -8.71 24.88
CA SER A 145 -75.11 -9.32 23.69
C SER A 145 -76.26 -9.78 22.78
N THR A 146 -76.51 -9.02 21.71
CA THR A 146 -77.57 -9.28 20.76
C THR A 146 -77.17 -10.52 19.96
N ALA A 147 -77.77 -11.66 20.26
CA ALA A 147 -77.52 -12.90 19.54
C ALA A 147 -77.70 -12.69 18.02
N LEU A 148 -76.77 -13.21 17.21
CA LEU A 148 -76.80 -13.05 15.76
C LEU A 148 -78.13 -13.54 15.17
N PRO A 149 -78.66 -12.88 14.13
CA PRO A 149 -79.87 -13.34 13.47
C PRO A 149 -79.67 -14.74 12.90
N ARG A 150 -80.61 -15.65 13.17
CA ARG A 150 -80.55 -17.05 12.70
C ARG A 150 -80.83 -17.11 11.19
N LEU A 151 -79.81 -17.42 10.41
CA LEU A 151 -79.77 -17.32 8.95
C LEU A 151 -79.11 -18.59 8.36
N ILE A 152 -79.68 -19.09 7.26
CA ILE A 152 -79.17 -20.22 6.47
C ILE A 152 -79.13 -19.79 5.00
N LEU A 153 -77.96 -19.79 4.40
CA LEU A 153 -77.69 -19.37 3.02
C LEU A 153 -77.12 -20.57 2.26
N GLN A 154 -77.93 -21.22 1.42
CA GLN A 154 -77.51 -22.43 0.71
C GLN A 154 -76.52 -22.11 -0.41
N ASN A 155 -76.78 -21.08 -1.20
CA ASN A 155 -75.92 -20.64 -2.28
C ASN A 155 -75.97 -19.11 -2.44
N ILE A 156 -74.86 -18.43 -2.26
CA ILE A 156 -74.65 -17.04 -2.67
C ILE A 156 -73.64 -17.06 -3.80
N ALA A 157 -73.93 -16.38 -4.90
CA ALA A 157 -73.02 -16.31 -6.04
C ALA A 157 -72.96 -14.91 -6.64
N ILE A 158 -71.75 -14.46 -6.96
CA ILE A 158 -71.50 -13.31 -7.84
C ILE A 158 -70.79 -13.87 -9.06
N HIS A 159 -71.35 -13.64 -10.24
CA HIS A 159 -70.82 -14.10 -11.52
C HIS A 159 -70.44 -12.92 -12.40
N GLN A 160 -69.26 -12.97 -13.00
CA GLN A 160 -68.80 -11.97 -13.96
C GLN A 160 -68.91 -10.54 -13.41
N GLY A 161 -68.43 -10.31 -12.18
CA GLY A 161 -68.33 -8.98 -11.58
C GLY A 161 -67.15 -8.19 -12.14
N HIS A 162 -67.26 -6.87 -12.14
CA HIS A 162 -66.31 -5.89 -12.63
C HIS A 162 -66.18 -4.82 -11.55
N VAL A 163 -64.95 -4.56 -11.10
CA VAL A 163 -64.67 -3.48 -10.15
C VAL A 163 -63.58 -2.61 -10.72
N HIS A 164 -63.92 -1.34 -10.95
CA HIS A 164 -63.02 -0.28 -11.37
C HIS A 164 -62.66 0.54 -10.15
N TYR A 165 -61.38 0.60 -9.77
CA TYR A 165 -60.88 1.43 -8.68
C TYR A 165 -59.95 2.51 -9.23
N SER A 166 -60.22 3.77 -8.90
CA SER A 166 -59.38 4.92 -9.25
C SER A 166 -59.07 5.77 -8.01
N GLN A 167 -57.84 6.25 -7.91
CA GLN A 167 -57.41 7.14 -6.83
C GLN A 167 -56.67 8.34 -7.41
N LEU A 168 -57.29 9.52 -7.26
CA LEU A 168 -56.87 10.77 -7.90
C LEU A 168 -56.06 11.70 -6.99
N ASN A 169 -56.13 11.53 -5.66
CA ASN A 169 -55.42 12.36 -4.67
C ASN A 169 -53.89 12.11 -4.61
N ARG A 170 -53.25 11.84 -5.74
CA ARG A 170 -51.84 11.50 -5.87
C ARG A 170 -51.21 12.28 -7.03
N ALA A 171 -49.89 12.39 -7.05
CA ALA A 171 -49.18 13.05 -8.15
C ALA A 171 -49.46 12.40 -9.52
N GLU A 172 -49.57 11.07 -9.56
CA GLU A 172 -50.04 10.31 -10.73
C GLU A 172 -51.28 9.50 -10.31
N PRO A 173 -52.40 9.59 -11.05
CA PRO A 173 -53.59 8.79 -10.77
C PRO A 173 -53.29 7.29 -10.78
N PHE A 174 -53.82 6.58 -9.78
CA PHE A 174 -53.63 5.13 -9.65
C PHE A 174 -54.93 4.40 -9.96
N ASN A 175 -54.89 3.43 -10.88
CA ASN A 175 -56.06 2.68 -11.32
C ASN A 175 -55.85 1.17 -11.16
N ILE A 176 -56.90 0.45 -10.76
CA ILE A 176 -56.95 -1.01 -10.69
C ILE A 176 -58.28 -1.47 -11.26
N ASP A 177 -58.23 -2.45 -12.16
CA ASP A 177 -59.41 -3.14 -12.68
C ASP A 177 -59.41 -4.59 -12.18
N LEU A 178 -60.58 -5.06 -11.74
CA LEU A 178 -60.82 -6.46 -11.38
C LEU A 178 -61.93 -7.02 -12.27
N SER A 179 -61.57 -7.86 -13.24
CA SER A 179 -62.53 -8.48 -14.15
C SER A 179 -62.00 -9.76 -14.81
N PRO A 180 -62.75 -10.89 -14.79
CA PRO A 180 -64.00 -11.09 -14.06
C PRO A 180 -63.75 -11.39 -12.57
N LEU A 181 -64.62 -10.87 -11.71
CA LEU A 181 -64.73 -11.20 -10.30
C LEU A 181 -65.85 -12.22 -10.10
N ASN A 182 -65.52 -13.36 -9.50
CA ASN A 182 -66.46 -14.41 -9.14
C ASN A 182 -66.37 -14.68 -7.64
N PHE A 183 -67.51 -14.73 -6.98
CA PHE A 183 -67.61 -15.08 -5.57
C PHE A 183 -68.70 -16.14 -5.39
N GLY A 184 -68.47 -17.11 -4.52
CA GLY A 184 -69.42 -18.14 -4.17
C GLY A 184 -69.34 -18.42 -2.68
N LEU A 185 -70.49 -18.51 -2.00
CA LEU A 185 -70.60 -18.97 -0.62
C LEU A 185 -71.74 -20.00 -0.53
N ALA A 186 -71.37 -21.25 -0.27
CA ALA A 186 -72.30 -22.38 -0.21
C ALA A 186 -72.45 -22.92 1.22
N ARG A 187 -73.69 -23.25 1.61
CA ARG A 187 -74.05 -23.86 2.90
C ARG A 187 -73.64 -23.04 4.14
N PHE A 188 -73.69 -21.71 4.06
CA PHE A 188 -73.36 -20.84 5.19
C PHE A 188 -74.52 -20.77 6.19
N SER A 189 -74.21 -20.85 7.49
CA SER A 189 -75.20 -20.68 8.55
C SER A 189 -74.65 -19.88 9.73
N THR A 190 -75.53 -19.16 10.41
CA THR A 190 -75.25 -18.54 11.72
C THR A 190 -75.60 -19.47 12.89
N LEU A 191 -75.95 -20.74 12.63
CA LEU A 191 -76.23 -21.75 13.66
C LEU A 191 -74.94 -22.47 14.08
N PRO A 192 -74.82 -22.93 15.35
CA PRO A 192 -73.70 -23.76 15.80
C PRO A 192 -73.57 -25.04 14.97
N GLU A 193 -72.33 -25.40 14.62
CA GLU A 193 -71.92 -26.61 13.87
C GLU A 193 -72.20 -26.67 12.35
N ASP A 194 -72.82 -25.65 11.75
CA ASP A 194 -73.07 -25.56 10.30
C ASP A 194 -72.13 -24.52 9.64
N GLY A 195 -71.02 -24.97 9.04
CA GLY A 195 -70.04 -24.10 8.34
C GLY A 195 -70.30 -23.96 6.83
N GLY A 196 -70.00 -22.78 6.28
CA GLY A 196 -70.06 -22.47 4.84
C GLY A 196 -68.74 -22.74 4.11
N ASN A 197 -68.79 -22.92 2.79
CA ASN A 197 -67.62 -22.99 1.92
C ASN A 197 -67.63 -21.78 1.00
N TYR A 198 -66.52 -21.04 0.95
CA TYR A 198 -66.39 -19.88 0.09
C TYR A 198 -65.35 -20.11 -1.02
N HIS A 199 -65.59 -19.50 -2.17
CA HIS A 199 -64.65 -19.39 -3.26
C HIS A 199 -64.71 -17.96 -3.80
N PHE A 200 -63.56 -17.32 -3.92
CA PHE A 200 -63.38 -16.04 -4.58
C PHE A 200 -62.32 -16.23 -5.66
N ALA A 201 -62.56 -15.68 -6.85
CA ALA A 201 -61.60 -15.59 -7.92
C ALA A 201 -61.76 -14.25 -8.64
N ALA A 202 -60.68 -13.49 -8.78
CA ALA A 202 -60.63 -12.25 -9.53
C ALA A 202 -59.37 -12.21 -10.40
N GLN A 203 -59.42 -11.41 -11.45
CA GLN A 203 -58.29 -11.18 -12.35
C GLN A 203 -58.00 -9.69 -12.44
N PHE A 204 -56.73 -9.31 -12.37
CA PHE A 204 -56.28 -7.94 -12.64
C PHE A 204 -55.95 -7.74 -14.12
N SER A 205 -55.55 -8.81 -14.79
CA SER A 205 -55.26 -8.91 -16.22
C SER A 205 -55.34 -10.38 -16.65
N ASP A 206 -55.22 -10.67 -17.94
CA ASP A 206 -55.29 -12.05 -18.48
C ASP A 206 -54.30 -13.03 -17.81
N THR A 207 -53.21 -12.52 -17.23
CA THR A 207 -52.16 -13.31 -16.59
C THR A 207 -52.08 -13.14 -15.07
N GLU A 208 -52.81 -12.18 -14.48
CA GLU A 208 -52.72 -11.85 -13.06
C GLU A 208 -53.97 -12.32 -12.32
N THR A 209 -53.83 -13.33 -11.46
CA THR A 209 -54.98 -13.96 -10.81
C THR A 209 -54.91 -13.88 -9.29
N LEU A 210 -56.08 -13.77 -8.67
CA LEU A 210 -56.28 -13.75 -7.24
C LEU A 210 -57.39 -14.75 -6.89
N ALA A 211 -57.10 -15.76 -6.09
CA ALA A 211 -58.11 -16.71 -5.64
C ALA A 211 -58.01 -17.00 -4.14
N PHE A 212 -59.17 -17.13 -3.51
CA PHE A 212 -59.32 -17.57 -2.12
C PHE A 212 -60.36 -18.68 -2.07
N THR A 213 -60.05 -19.78 -1.40
CA THR A 213 -60.99 -20.91 -1.23
C THR A 213 -60.93 -21.42 0.19
N GLY A 214 -62.07 -21.74 0.79
CA GLY A 214 -62.03 -22.18 2.18
C GLY A 214 -63.38 -22.47 2.82
N LYS A 215 -63.35 -22.57 4.14
CA LYS A 215 -64.48 -22.77 5.03
C LYS A 215 -64.62 -21.57 5.98
N LEU A 216 -65.86 -21.21 6.26
CA LEU A 216 -66.24 -20.11 7.13
C LEU A 216 -67.28 -20.61 8.16
N GLN A 217 -66.99 -20.42 9.43
CA GLN A 217 -67.88 -20.71 10.56
C GLN A 217 -67.95 -19.48 11.47
N LEU A 218 -69.14 -19.12 11.94
CA LEU A 218 -69.34 -17.95 12.81
C LEU A 218 -69.42 -18.29 14.29
N GLU A 219 -69.82 -19.51 14.65
CA GLU A 219 -69.98 -19.93 16.04
C GLU A 219 -69.42 -21.36 16.26
N PRO A 220 -68.22 -21.50 16.89
CA PRO A 220 -67.25 -20.43 17.14
C PRO A 220 -66.70 -19.85 15.84
N LEU A 221 -66.19 -18.61 15.87
CA LEU A 221 -65.59 -17.96 14.72
C LEU A 221 -64.34 -18.74 14.27
N ALA A 222 -64.39 -19.27 13.05
CA ALA A 222 -63.27 -19.95 12.42
C ALA A 222 -63.32 -19.75 10.89
N VAL A 223 -62.23 -19.26 10.32
CA VAL A 223 -62.04 -19.07 8.88
C VAL A 223 -60.79 -19.83 8.49
N ALA A 224 -60.88 -20.78 7.56
CA ALA A 224 -59.72 -21.50 7.08
C ALA A 224 -59.77 -21.68 5.57
N GLY A 225 -58.65 -21.51 4.89
CA GLY A 225 -58.63 -21.59 3.44
C GLY A 225 -57.25 -21.46 2.83
N ARG A 226 -57.22 -21.51 1.50
CA ARG A 226 -56.04 -21.29 0.69
C ARG A 226 -56.19 -19.96 -0.04
N ILE A 227 -55.15 -19.15 0.03
CA ILE A 227 -54.98 -17.93 -0.77
C ILE A 227 -53.93 -18.20 -1.85
N THR A 228 -54.21 -17.80 -3.08
CA THR A 228 -53.26 -17.81 -4.20
C THR A 228 -53.31 -16.50 -4.95
N LEU A 229 -52.17 -15.82 -5.02
CA LEU A 229 -51.88 -14.71 -5.93
C LEU A 229 -50.93 -15.27 -6.97
N ASP A 230 -51.22 -15.08 -8.25
CA ASP A 230 -50.34 -15.55 -9.32
C ASP A 230 -49.98 -14.43 -10.28
N ASN A 231 -48.67 -14.29 -10.50
CA ASN A 231 -48.03 -13.42 -11.49
C ASN A 231 -48.40 -11.93 -11.35
N ILE A 232 -48.62 -11.44 -10.12
CA ILE A 232 -49.00 -10.05 -9.84
C ILE A 232 -47.86 -9.11 -10.21
N ALA A 233 -48.12 -8.12 -11.06
CA ALA A 233 -47.10 -7.21 -11.56
C ALA A 233 -46.61 -6.24 -10.45
N LEU A 234 -45.31 -6.29 -10.13
CA LEU A 234 -44.70 -5.52 -9.03
C LEU A 234 -44.53 -4.03 -9.36
N ASN A 235 -44.43 -3.67 -10.64
CA ASN A 235 -44.38 -2.27 -11.08
C ASN A 235 -45.61 -1.48 -10.58
N ARG A 236 -46.81 -2.07 -10.59
CA ARG A 236 -48.04 -1.46 -10.03
C ARG A 236 -47.87 -1.08 -8.56
N GLY A 237 -47.24 -1.95 -7.77
CA GLY A 237 -46.91 -1.68 -6.37
C GLY A 237 -45.82 -0.63 -6.21
N GLY A 238 -44.80 -0.65 -7.09
CA GLY A 238 -43.75 0.38 -7.15
C GLY A 238 -44.30 1.77 -7.45
N ASP A 239 -45.20 1.89 -8.42
CA ASP A 239 -45.91 3.14 -8.76
C ASP A 239 -46.78 3.60 -7.58
N TYR A 240 -47.44 2.65 -6.90
CA TYR A 240 -48.19 2.96 -5.69
C TYR A 240 -47.29 3.48 -4.57
N LEU A 241 -46.06 2.98 -4.40
CA LEU A 241 -45.15 3.38 -3.32
C LEU A 241 -44.09 4.41 -3.73
N ARG A 242 -44.18 4.98 -4.94
CA ARG A 242 -43.17 5.86 -5.55
C ARG A 242 -42.81 7.09 -4.70
N GLU A 243 -43.71 7.54 -3.85
CA GLU A 243 -43.47 8.67 -2.94
C GLU A 243 -42.53 8.31 -1.78
N LEU A 244 -42.41 7.03 -1.42
CA LEU A 244 -41.58 6.52 -0.31
C LEU A 244 -40.23 5.95 -0.79
N LEU A 245 -40.15 5.55 -2.05
CA LEU A 245 -38.98 4.88 -2.64
C LEU A 245 -38.07 5.88 -3.36
N LEU A 246 -36.76 5.64 -3.31
CA LEU A 246 -35.74 6.36 -4.08
C LEU A 246 -35.24 5.57 -5.31
N PHE A 247 -36.00 4.55 -5.70
CA PHE A 247 -35.78 3.71 -6.87
C PHE A 247 -37.10 3.42 -7.61
N THR A 248 -37.00 2.86 -8.80
CA THR A 248 -38.13 2.43 -9.64
C THR A 248 -38.17 0.92 -9.76
N VAL A 249 -39.38 0.35 -9.81
CA VAL A 249 -39.62 -1.07 -10.07
C VAL A 249 -40.05 -1.21 -11.52
N ASN A 250 -39.11 -1.52 -12.42
CA ASN A 250 -39.36 -1.52 -13.86
C ASN A 250 -39.99 -2.82 -14.35
N ALA A 251 -39.65 -3.93 -13.72
CA ALA A 251 -40.19 -5.25 -14.02
C ALA A 251 -40.20 -6.12 -12.76
N GLY A 252 -41.07 -7.12 -12.77
CA GLY A 252 -41.14 -8.15 -11.74
C GLY A 252 -42.56 -8.66 -11.57
N THR A 253 -42.71 -9.96 -11.32
CA THR A 253 -44.00 -10.57 -11.01
C THR A 253 -43.93 -11.30 -9.67
N LEU A 254 -45.02 -11.28 -8.92
CA LEU A 254 -45.15 -11.84 -7.58
C LEU A 254 -46.23 -12.93 -7.56
N SER A 255 -45.84 -14.13 -7.16
CA SER A 255 -46.78 -15.22 -6.86
C SER A 255 -46.67 -15.56 -5.37
N ILE A 256 -47.83 -15.68 -4.70
CA ILE A 256 -47.95 -16.07 -3.28
C ILE A 256 -48.95 -17.19 -3.19
N SER A 257 -48.63 -18.26 -2.47
CA SER A 257 -49.62 -19.26 -2.06
C SER A 257 -49.47 -19.57 -0.58
N SER A 258 -50.58 -19.71 0.14
CA SER A 258 -50.58 -20.01 1.57
C SER A 258 -51.88 -20.68 1.98
N ASP A 259 -51.80 -21.62 2.92
CA ASP A 259 -52.95 -22.15 3.64
C ASP A 259 -53.04 -21.43 4.98
N PHE A 260 -54.19 -20.84 5.32
CA PHE A 260 -54.37 -20.09 6.56
C PHE A 260 -55.56 -20.60 7.38
N SER A 261 -55.49 -20.39 8.69
CA SER A 261 -56.59 -20.53 9.64
C SER A 261 -56.60 -19.34 10.60
N LEU A 262 -57.77 -18.72 10.76
CA LEU A 262 -58.06 -17.64 11.67
C LEU A 262 -59.19 -18.09 12.60
N ASP A 263 -58.94 -18.16 13.90
CA ASP A 263 -59.94 -18.55 14.91
C ASP A 263 -59.76 -17.74 16.20
N ASN A 264 -60.60 -17.98 17.21
CA ASN A 264 -60.51 -17.33 18.52
C ASN A 264 -59.63 -18.11 19.53
N SER A 265 -58.61 -18.85 19.07
CA SER A 265 -57.72 -19.63 19.95
C SER A 265 -56.64 -18.78 20.64
N GLY A 266 -56.58 -17.48 20.37
CA GLY A 266 -55.58 -16.58 20.93
C GLY A 266 -55.75 -16.32 22.44
N PRO A 267 -54.75 -15.66 23.08
CA PRO A 267 -54.80 -15.31 24.48
C PRO A 267 -56.07 -14.52 24.83
N ALA A 268 -56.77 -14.91 25.90
CA ALA A 268 -58.05 -14.31 26.31
C ALA A 268 -59.17 -14.34 25.24
N GLN A 269 -59.23 -15.39 24.41
CA GLN A 269 -60.19 -15.54 23.29
C GLN A 269 -60.04 -14.46 22.21
N SER A 270 -58.83 -13.92 22.06
CA SER A 270 -58.49 -13.07 20.93
C SER A 270 -58.37 -13.90 19.64
N LEU A 271 -58.38 -13.21 18.51
CA LEU A 271 -58.11 -13.82 17.22
C LEU A 271 -56.67 -14.40 17.21
N ALA A 272 -56.48 -15.52 16.55
CA ALA A 272 -55.18 -16.10 16.26
C ALA A 272 -55.12 -16.47 14.78
N LEU A 273 -54.06 -16.08 14.09
CA LEU A 273 -53.82 -16.41 12.68
C LEU A 273 -52.65 -17.37 12.59
N GLN A 274 -52.88 -18.50 11.96
CA GLN A 274 -51.83 -19.43 11.55
C GLN A 274 -51.83 -19.53 10.03
N ALA A 275 -50.71 -19.22 9.40
CA ALA A 275 -50.48 -19.41 7.98
C ALA A 275 -49.36 -20.44 7.80
N ASN A 276 -49.59 -21.45 6.97
CA ASN A 276 -48.67 -22.55 6.70
C ASN A 276 -48.51 -22.74 5.18
N ASN A 277 -47.48 -23.48 4.77
CA ASN A 277 -47.18 -23.73 3.36
C ASN A 277 -47.09 -22.43 2.53
N ILE A 278 -46.59 -21.35 3.16
CA ILE A 278 -46.40 -20.06 2.52
C ILE A 278 -45.27 -20.21 1.51
N ASN A 279 -45.59 -20.06 0.24
CA ASN A 279 -44.61 -20.00 -0.84
C ASN A 279 -44.73 -18.64 -1.51
N ILE A 280 -43.60 -17.92 -1.61
CA ILE A 280 -43.51 -16.62 -2.26
C ILE A 280 -42.48 -16.76 -3.37
N ALA A 281 -42.83 -16.35 -4.59
CA ALA A 281 -41.92 -16.27 -5.72
C ALA A 281 -41.97 -14.87 -6.33
N VAL A 282 -40.80 -14.28 -6.54
CA VAL A 282 -40.64 -13.06 -7.33
C VAL A 282 -39.81 -13.42 -8.56
N GLU A 283 -40.31 -13.14 -9.76
CA GLU A 283 -39.63 -13.45 -11.02
C GLU A 283 -39.31 -12.17 -11.80
N GLN A 284 -38.16 -12.15 -12.48
CA GLN A 284 -37.72 -11.06 -13.36
C GLN A 284 -37.73 -9.66 -12.70
N LEU A 285 -37.31 -9.57 -11.44
CA LEU A 285 -37.23 -8.31 -10.71
C LEU A 285 -36.16 -7.40 -11.32
N GLN A 286 -36.53 -6.16 -11.66
CA GLN A 286 -35.60 -5.14 -12.12
C GLN A 286 -35.84 -3.82 -11.37
N LEU A 287 -34.78 -3.33 -10.73
CA LEU A 287 -34.75 -2.08 -9.98
C LEU A 287 -33.71 -1.12 -10.56
N ASP A 288 -34.09 0.14 -10.79
CA ASP A 288 -33.21 1.20 -11.26
C ASP A 288 -33.31 2.45 -10.35
N THR A 289 -32.24 3.23 -10.23
CA THR A 289 -32.26 4.51 -9.49
C THR A 289 -33.18 5.54 -10.15
N LEU A 290 -33.70 6.49 -9.37
CA LEU A 290 -34.56 7.56 -9.89
C LEU A 290 -33.82 8.57 -10.78
N ALA A 291 -32.67 9.08 -10.32
CA ALA A 291 -31.87 10.08 -11.04
C ALA A 291 -30.41 10.11 -10.54
N PRO A 292 -29.39 9.96 -11.42
CA PRO A 292 -29.51 9.48 -12.79
C PRO A 292 -30.10 8.06 -12.82
N VAL A 293 -30.68 7.65 -13.95
CA VAL A 293 -31.22 6.28 -14.11
C VAL A 293 -30.06 5.32 -14.35
N GLU A 294 -29.72 4.55 -13.33
CA GLU A 294 -28.68 3.51 -13.33
C GLU A 294 -29.31 2.19 -12.85
N PRO A 295 -28.97 1.04 -13.45
CA PRO A 295 -29.48 -0.24 -13.00
C PRO A 295 -28.92 -0.59 -11.62
N LEU A 296 -29.79 -0.77 -10.63
CA LEU A 296 -29.40 -1.20 -9.28
C LEU A 296 -29.26 -2.71 -9.23
N LEU A 297 -30.31 -3.43 -9.60
CA LEU A 297 -30.40 -4.86 -9.38
C LEU A 297 -31.36 -5.51 -10.38
N LYS A 298 -30.95 -6.65 -10.92
CA LYS A 298 -31.79 -7.51 -11.74
C LYS A 298 -31.67 -8.94 -11.25
N LEU A 299 -32.77 -9.54 -10.82
CA LEU A 299 -32.81 -10.92 -10.32
C LEU A 299 -33.84 -11.74 -11.11
N SER A 300 -33.43 -12.94 -11.52
CA SER A 300 -34.29 -13.83 -12.31
C SER A 300 -35.37 -14.45 -11.45
N ARG A 301 -35.00 -14.91 -10.24
CA ARG A 301 -35.95 -15.50 -9.29
C ARG A 301 -35.52 -15.29 -7.83
N ILE A 302 -36.48 -14.93 -6.99
CA ILE A 302 -36.38 -14.98 -5.53
C ILE A 302 -37.50 -15.90 -5.06
N SER A 303 -37.21 -16.88 -4.21
CA SER A 303 -38.24 -17.77 -3.67
C SER A 303 -38.08 -18.00 -2.18
N LEU A 304 -39.17 -17.84 -1.45
CA LEU A 304 -39.32 -18.28 -0.07
C LEU A 304 -40.19 -19.53 -0.08
N ASN A 305 -39.63 -20.66 0.36
CA ASN A 305 -40.27 -21.96 0.28
C ASN A 305 -40.74 -22.42 1.66
N ASN A 306 -41.96 -22.97 1.69
CA ASN A 306 -42.54 -23.66 2.84
C ASN A 306 -42.42 -22.87 4.16
N ALA A 307 -42.87 -21.62 4.14
CA ALA A 307 -42.89 -20.76 5.31
C ALA A 307 -44.17 -20.95 6.15
N SER A 308 -44.07 -20.66 7.44
CA SER A 308 -45.17 -20.59 8.38
C SER A 308 -45.10 -19.29 9.18
N PHE A 309 -46.26 -18.70 9.43
CA PHE A 309 -46.40 -17.49 10.23
C PHE A 309 -47.49 -17.66 11.29
N THR A 310 -47.20 -17.26 12.53
CA THR A 310 -48.14 -17.33 13.65
C THR A 310 -48.30 -15.95 14.29
N TRP A 311 -49.55 -15.50 14.44
CA TRP A 311 -49.94 -14.29 15.17
C TRP A 311 -50.91 -14.65 16.29
N PRO A 312 -50.75 -14.09 17.52
CA PRO A 312 -49.97 -12.89 17.88
C PRO A 312 -48.50 -13.11 18.27
N GLU A 313 -47.97 -14.34 18.23
CA GLU A 313 -46.58 -14.65 18.60
C GLU A 313 -45.54 -13.95 17.70
N GLN A 314 -45.93 -13.53 16.49
CA GLN A 314 -45.07 -12.90 15.48
C GLN A 314 -43.86 -13.78 15.13
N GLN A 315 -44.11 -15.07 14.93
CA GLN A 315 -43.07 -16.03 14.58
C GLN A 315 -43.17 -16.40 13.09
N MET A 316 -42.06 -16.24 12.37
CA MET A 316 -41.93 -16.61 10.96
C MET A 316 -40.80 -17.64 10.81
N ILE A 317 -41.15 -18.85 10.37
CA ILE A 317 -40.20 -19.92 10.08
C ILE A 317 -40.29 -20.25 8.59
N ALA A 318 -39.17 -20.42 7.90
CA ALA A 318 -39.17 -20.91 6.51
C ALA A 318 -38.08 -21.95 6.27
N GLU A 319 -38.34 -22.87 5.35
CA GLU A 319 -37.40 -23.91 4.95
C GLU A 319 -36.22 -23.33 4.17
N SER A 320 -36.48 -22.46 3.19
CA SER A 320 -35.40 -21.86 2.42
C SER A 320 -35.77 -20.52 1.79
N LEU A 321 -34.81 -19.61 1.72
CA LEU A 321 -34.81 -18.44 0.84
C LEU A 321 -33.76 -18.66 -0.26
N VAL A 322 -34.19 -18.69 -1.52
CA VAL A 322 -33.30 -18.88 -2.68
C VAL A 322 -33.35 -17.65 -3.58
N VAL A 323 -32.19 -17.09 -3.89
CA VAL A 323 -32.00 -16.05 -4.90
C VAL A 323 -31.17 -16.64 -6.03
N ASP A 324 -31.72 -16.62 -7.24
CA ASP A 324 -31.16 -17.33 -8.38
C ASP A 324 -30.98 -16.39 -9.58
N ASN A 325 -29.76 -16.38 -10.11
CA ASN A 325 -29.28 -15.72 -11.31
C ASN A 325 -29.60 -14.22 -11.41
N GLY A 326 -28.58 -13.39 -11.55
CA GLY A 326 -28.79 -11.96 -11.74
C GLY A 326 -27.55 -11.13 -11.50
N PHE A 327 -27.75 -9.83 -11.35
CA PHE A 327 -26.69 -8.93 -10.94
C PHE A 327 -27.18 -7.91 -9.91
N ALA A 328 -26.26 -7.46 -9.07
CA ALA A 328 -26.44 -6.33 -8.19
C ALA A 328 -25.25 -5.37 -8.36
N ASN A 329 -25.55 -4.11 -8.67
CA ASN A 329 -24.56 -3.05 -8.77
C ASN A 329 -24.54 -2.27 -7.46
N SER A 330 -23.38 -2.20 -6.86
CA SER A 330 -23.10 -1.46 -5.65
C SER A 330 -22.00 -0.45 -5.90
N TRP A 331 -22.07 0.69 -5.24
CA TRP A 331 -21.02 1.69 -5.31
C TRP A 331 -20.93 2.48 -4.03
N LEU A 332 -19.71 2.97 -3.77
CA LEU A 332 -19.45 3.94 -2.73
C LEU A 332 -19.41 5.32 -3.38
N THR A 333 -20.21 6.27 -2.90
CA THR A 333 -20.19 7.65 -3.42
C THR A 333 -18.91 8.39 -3.02
N ARG A 334 -18.67 9.57 -3.59
CA ARG A 334 -17.57 10.46 -3.19
C ARG A 334 -17.59 10.82 -1.70
N ASP A 335 -18.79 10.87 -1.10
CA ASP A 335 -19.00 11.14 0.32
C ASP A 335 -18.89 9.87 1.19
N LYS A 336 -18.39 8.76 0.62
CA LYS A 336 -18.28 7.46 1.28
C LYS A 336 -19.62 6.89 1.76
N VAL A 337 -20.69 7.17 1.03
CA VAL A 337 -22.03 6.61 1.29
C VAL A 337 -22.29 5.43 0.37
N PHE A 338 -22.73 4.31 0.95
CA PHE A 338 -23.10 3.12 0.19
C PHE A 338 -24.47 3.29 -0.46
N ASN A 339 -24.60 3.05 -1.76
CA ASN A 339 -25.80 3.36 -2.52
C ASN A 339 -27.09 2.70 -1.98
N TYR A 340 -27.02 1.48 -1.45
CA TYR A 340 -28.20 0.79 -0.92
C TYR A 340 -28.72 1.34 0.42
N SER A 341 -27.95 2.16 1.14
CA SER A 341 -28.40 2.75 2.40
C SER A 341 -29.40 3.90 2.23
N GLN A 342 -29.57 4.39 1.00
CA GLN A 342 -30.42 5.55 0.67
C GLN A 342 -31.61 5.18 -0.24
N LEU A 343 -32.09 3.93 -0.21
CA LEU A 343 -33.17 3.48 -1.12
C LEU A 343 -34.59 3.85 -0.65
N ILE A 344 -34.75 4.21 0.62
CA ILE A 344 -36.02 4.62 1.22
C ILE A 344 -35.87 6.07 1.67
N LYS A 345 -36.87 6.92 1.42
CA LYS A 345 -36.84 8.30 1.92
C LYS A 345 -36.95 8.26 3.45
N SER A 346 -35.90 8.70 4.14
CA SER A 346 -35.97 8.93 5.59
C SER A 346 -37.06 9.96 5.87
N THR A 347 -38.14 9.54 6.53
CA THR A 347 -39.14 10.45 7.09
C THR A 347 -38.61 11.04 8.40
N ASP A 348 -37.44 11.70 8.35
CA ASP A 348 -36.97 12.52 9.46
C ASP A 348 -37.79 13.80 9.48
N THR A 349 -38.99 13.69 10.06
CA THR A 349 -39.64 14.87 10.63
C THR A 349 -38.81 15.22 11.85
N PRO A 350 -38.22 16.44 11.96
CA PRO A 350 -37.50 16.84 13.14
C PRO A 350 -38.42 16.65 14.33
N ALA A 351 -37.99 15.85 15.31
CA ALA A 351 -38.70 15.66 16.56
C ALA A 351 -38.94 17.05 17.18
N SER A 352 -40.15 17.56 16.99
CA SER A 352 -40.61 18.74 17.69
C SER A 352 -40.70 18.36 19.15
N THR A 353 -39.80 18.96 19.92
CA THR A 353 -39.87 19.08 21.37
C THR A 353 -41.27 19.45 21.83
N ASN A 354 -41.99 18.53 22.48
CA ASN A 354 -42.60 18.76 23.80
C ASN A 354 -43.35 17.52 24.33
N THR A 355 -42.92 17.10 25.52
CA THR A 355 -43.73 16.74 26.70
C THR A 355 -45.06 16.00 26.48
N ALA A 356 -45.03 14.68 26.68
CA ALA A 356 -46.10 13.92 27.33
C ALA A 356 -45.46 12.78 28.15
N PRO A 357 -45.91 12.52 29.39
CA PRO A 357 -45.35 11.46 30.22
C PRO A 357 -45.74 10.08 29.68
N ALA A 358 -44.76 9.17 29.76
CA ALA A 358 -44.84 7.78 29.36
C ALA A 358 -46.04 7.05 29.99
N ASN A 359 -47.02 6.71 29.17
CA ASN A 359 -47.55 5.36 29.22
C ASN A 359 -46.58 4.51 28.40
N GLU A 360 -45.94 3.53 29.03
CA GLU A 360 -45.13 2.53 28.34
C GLU A 360 -45.90 2.02 27.11
N PRO A 361 -45.32 2.09 25.89
CA PRO A 361 -45.85 1.32 24.79
C PRO A 361 -45.81 -0.14 25.23
N ALA A 362 -46.96 -0.82 25.20
CA ALA A 362 -47.02 -2.27 25.39
C ALA A 362 -45.92 -2.90 24.52
N ALA A 363 -45.04 -3.69 25.15
CA ALA A 363 -43.93 -4.34 24.47
C ALA A 363 -44.47 -5.13 23.27
N THR A 364 -44.28 -4.59 22.07
CA THR A 364 -44.49 -5.34 20.84
C THR A 364 -43.37 -6.37 20.80
N ASN A 365 -43.74 -7.65 20.96
CA ASN A 365 -42.79 -8.74 20.78
C ASN A 365 -42.09 -8.56 19.42
N PRO A 366 -40.75 -8.58 19.34
CA PRO A 366 -40.06 -8.45 18.06
C PRO A 366 -40.36 -9.67 17.17
N LEU A 367 -40.49 -9.44 15.86
CA LEU A 367 -40.67 -10.51 14.86
C LEU A 367 -39.55 -11.55 15.00
N GLN A 368 -39.90 -12.79 15.31
CA GLN A 368 -38.97 -13.90 15.40
C GLN A 368 -38.83 -14.56 14.03
N LEU A 369 -37.76 -14.25 13.31
CA LEU A 369 -37.48 -14.81 11.98
C LEU A 369 -36.46 -15.94 12.07
N ARG A 370 -36.81 -17.11 11.53
CA ARG A 370 -35.91 -18.26 11.36
C ARG A 370 -36.00 -18.82 9.94
N LEU A 371 -34.87 -18.90 9.25
CA LEU A 371 -34.73 -19.53 7.94
C LEU A 371 -33.81 -20.74 8.10
N GLU A 372 -34.24 -21.94 7.75
CA GLU A 372 -33.36 -23.13 7.83
C GLU A 372 -32.20 -23.05 6.83
N GLN A 373 -32.40 -22.35 5.70
CA GLN A 373 -31.38 -22.11 4.69
C GLN A 373 -31.58 -20.78 3.94
N ILE A 374 -30.49 -20.06 3.68
CA ILE A 374 -30.42 -19.03 2.62
C ILE A 374 -29.47 -19.55 1.55
N GLN A 375 -29.85 -19.43 0.28
CA GLN A 375 -29.03 -19.83 -0.86
C GLN A 375 -29.00 -18.74 -1.93
N LEU A 376 -27.80 -18.35 -2.36
CA LEU A 376 -27.58 -17.43 -3.48
C LEU A 376 -26.86 -18.21 -4.59
N LYS A 377 -27.34 -18.13 -5.83
CA LYS A 377 -26.77 -18.85 -6.98
C LYS A 377 -26.57 -17.94 -8.16
N GLU A 378 -25.43 -18.10 -8.83
CA GLU A 378 -25.12 -17.44 -10.11
C GLU A 378 -25.35 -15.91 -10.08
N LEU A 379 -24.95 -15.24 -8.99
CA LEU A 379 -25.13 -13.79 -8.83
C LEU A 379 -23.86 -13.02 -9.17
N LEU A 380 -23.94 -12.06 -10.09
CA LEU A 380 -22.87 -11.12 -10.37
C LEU A 380 -22.98 -9.88 -9.47
N LEU A 381 -22.09 -9.78 -8.50
CA LEU A 381 -21.92 -8.57 -7.70
C LEU A 381 -20.90 -7.66 -8.38
N SER A 382 -21.29 -6.42 -8.67
CA SER A 382 -20.35 -5.38 -9.09
C SER A 382 -20.22 -4.35 -7.99
N PHE A 383 -18.99 -3.99 -7.63
CA PHE A 383 -18.70 -2.94 -6.66
C PHE A 383 -17.82 -1.90 -7.32
N ASP A 384 -18.26 -0.64 -7.31
CA ASP A 384 -17.52 0.49 -7.88
C ASP A 384 -17.20 1.50 -6.78
N ASP A 385 -15.94 1.57 -6.36
CA ASP A 385 -15.50 2.55 -5.38
C ASP A 385 -15.27 3.91 -6.06
N ARG A 386 -16.32 4.74 -6.08
CA ARG A 386 -16.28 6.10 -6.66
C ARG A 386 -15.77 7.14 -5.66
N SER A 387 -15.30 6.72 -4.48
CA SER A 387 -14.70 7.60 -3.48
C SER A 387 -13.23 7.94 -3.79
N LEU A 388 -12.58 7.08 -4.57
CA LEU A 388 -11.21 7.27 -5.05
C LEU A 388 -11.14 8.31 -6.18
N ARG A 389 -9.93 8.81 -6.47
CA ARG A 389 -9.67 9.69 -7.63
C ARG A 389 -10.03 8.99 -8.95
N GLU A 390 -9.60 7.73 -9.07
CA GLU A 390 -9.94 6.84 -10.17
C GLU A 390 -10.86 5.74 -9.63
N PRO A 391 -12.09 5.56 -10.18
CA PRO A 391 -12.99 4.52 -9.70
C PRO A 391 -12.36 3.12 -9.79
N ALA A 392 -12.65 2.26 -8.81
CA ALA A 392 -12.10 0.91 -8.72
C ALA A 392 -13.19 -0.15 -8.91
N PRO A 393 -13.64 -0.42 -10.16
CA PRO A 393 -14.67 -1.42 -10.40
C PRO A 393 -14.14 -2.84 -10.15
N GLN A 394 -14.76 -3.54 -9.21
CA GLN A 394 -14.54 -4.94 -8.88
C GLN A 394 -15.76 -5.78 -9.24
N LYS A 395 -15.53 -7.00 -9.70
CA LYS A 395 -16.60 -7.98 -9.96
C LYS A 395 -16.39 -9.24 -9.15
N ALA A 396 -17.43 -9.68 -8.46
CA ALA A 396 -17.48 -10.96 -7.76
C ALA A 396 -18.71 -11.74 -8.22
N GLU A 397 -18.49 -12.87 -8.90
CA GLU A 397 -19.54 -13.81 -9.27
C GLU A 397 -19.71 -14.82 -8.14
N ILE A 398 -20.85 -14.79 -7.46
CA ILE A 398 -21.27 -15.86 -6.55
C ILE A 398 -21.68 -17.04 -7.42
N VAL A 399 -20.90 -18.13 -7.38
CA VAL A 399 -21.29 -19.40 -7.98
C VAL A 399 -22.39 -20.02 -7.11
N GLU A 400 -22.09 -20.16 -5.82
CA GLU A 400 -23.03 -20.59 -4.81
C GLU A 400 -22.64 -20.01 -3.45
N LEU A 401 -23.62 -19.51 -2.69
CA LEU A 401 -23.46 -19.16 -1.28
C LEU A 401 -24.61 -19.76 -0.49
N THR A 402 -24.30 -20.44 0.61
CA THR A 402 -25.26 -21.06 1.50
C THR A 402 -25.02 -20.62 2.94
N LEU A 403 -26.10 -20.27 3.64
CA LEU A 403 -26.11 -19.92 5.06
C LEU A 403 -27.13 -20.79 5.80
N LYS A 404 -26.71 -21.50 6.86
CA LYS A 404 -27.55 -22.49 7.58
C LYS A 404 -27.30 -22.58 9.09
N PRO A 405 -28.35 -22.64 9.93
CA PRO A 405 -29.60 -21.90 9.77
C PRO A 405 -29.34 -20.39 9.91
N PHE A 406 -30.30 -19.54 9.56
CA PHE A 406 -30.27 -18.09 9.81
C PHE A 406 -31.40 -17.70 10.77
N THR A 407 -31.09 -16.94 11.81
CA THR A 407 -32.08 -16.41 12.78
C THR A 407 -31.61 -15.06 13.30
N LEU A 408 -32.54 -14.22 13.75
CA LEU A 408 -32.23 -12.94 14.41
C LEU A 408 -32.10 -13.07 15.94
N GLU A 409 -31.98 -14.31 16.45
CA GLU A 409 -31.70 -14.57 17.86
C GLU A 409 -30.31 -14.06 18.29
N GLN A 410 -30.23 -13.57 19.52
CA GLN A 410 -28.99 -13.12 20.14
C GLN A 410 -27.96 -14.27 20.19
N ASP A 411 -26.71 -13.96 19.84
CA ASP A 411 -25.56 -14.87 19.82
C ASP A 411 -25.70 -16.08 18.87
N ALA A 412 -26.68 -16.04 17.96
CA ALA A 412 -26.87 -17.08 16.96
C ALA A 412 -25.69 -17.13 15.98
N LYS A 413 -25.28 -18.36 15.63
CA LYS A 413 -24.18 -18.65 14.70
C LYS A 413 -24.69 -19.45 13.53
N PHE A 414 -24.31 -19.04 12.34
CA PHE A 414 -24.74 -19.59 11.07
C PHE A 414 -23.53 -20.19 10.35
N ASP A 415 -23.66 -21.40 9.80
CA ASP A 415 -22.65 -21.99 8.94
C ASP A 415 -22.72 -21.33 7.55
N LEU A 416 -21.64 -20.69 7.15
CA LEU A 416 -21.45 -20.07 5.84
C LEU A 416 -20.58 -20.97 4.96
N GLN A 417 -21.02 -21.18 3.72
CA GLN A 417 -20.21 -21.76 2.65
C GLN A 417 -20.42 -20.92 1.39
N ALA A 418 -19.36 -20.47 0.74
CA ALA A 418 -19.44 -19.68 -0.48
C ALA A 418 -18.34 -20.07 -1.47
N GLU A 419 -18.72 -20.22 -2.73
CA GLU A 419 -17.83 -20.31 -3.89
C GLU A 419 -18.04 -19.06 -4.75
N LEU A 420 -16.96 -18.32 -4.97
CA LEU A 420 -16.95 -17.05 -5.68
C LEU A 420 -15.89 -17.07 -6.79
N LYS A 421 -16.13 -16.32 -7.87
CA LYS A 421 -15.10 -15.94 -8.84
C LYS A 421 -14.89 -14.43 -8.80
N ILE A 422 -13.69 -14.00 -8.42
CA ILE A 422 -13.29 -12.59 -8.36
C ILE A 422 -12.60 -12.23 -9.66
N ASN A 423 -13.08 -11.17 -10.32
CA ASN A 423 -12.53 -10.61 -11.56
C ASN A 423 -12.29 -11.67 -12.64
N ALA A 424 -13.30 -12.55 -12.83
CA ALA A 424 -13.39 -13.65 -13.80
C ALA A 424 -12.43 -14.84 -13.61
N THR A 425 -11.20 -14.64 -13.12
CA THR A 425 -10.19 -15.72 -13.02
C THR A 425 -9.93 -16.21 -11.60
N GLY A 426 -10.07 -15.35 -10.60
CA GLY A 426 -9.73 -15.70 -9.21
C GLY A 426 -10.79 -16.58 -8.58
N LYS A 427 -10.47 -17.81 -8.19
CA LYS A 427 -11.40 -18.68 -7.46
C LYS A 427 -11.25 -18.42 -5.96
N THR A 428 -12.38 -18.25 -5.29
CA THR A 428 -12.43 -17.99 -3.85
C THR A 428 -13.41 -18.94 -3.20
N LEU A 429 -12.93 -19.67 -2.19
CA LEU A 429 -13.77 -20.49 -1.31
C LEU A 429 -13.79 -19.87 0.08
N VAL A 430 -14.98 -19.66 0.63
CA VAL A 430 -15.16 -19.15 2.00
C VAL A 430 -15.99 -20.15 2.76
N SER A 431 -15.55 -20.55 3.95
CA SER A 431 -16.32 -21.44 4.82
C SER A 431 -16.12 -21.07 6.28
N GLY A 432 -17.12 -21.24 7.13
CA GLY A 432 -16.97 -20.94 8.55
C GLY A 432 -18.27 -20.59 9.25
N LYS A 433 -18.17 -19.86 10.35
CA LYS A 433 -19.32 -19.40 11.13
C LYS A 433 -19.44 -17.89 11.10
N VAL A 434 -20.65 -17.38 10.96
CA VAL A 434 -20.97 -15.94 11.04
C VAL A 434 -22.15 -15.72 11.99
N GLY A 435 -22.30 -14.51 12.51
CA GLY A 435 -23.43 -14.13 13.36
C GLY A 435 -23.85 -12.69 13.11
N ALA A 436 -25.14 -12.38 13.29
CA ALA A 436 -25.71 -11.07 13.00
C ALA A 436 -25.85 -10.19 14.25
N MET A 437 -26.16 -10.77 15.42
CA MET A 437 -26.48 -10.05 16.66
C MET A 437 -25.73 -10.63 17.86
N PRO A 438 -24.55 -10.11 18.26
CA PRO A 438 -23.78 -9.08 17.55
C PRO A 438 -23.03 -9.65 16.33
N PRO A 439 -22.55 -8.79 15.40
CA PRO A 439 -21.74 -9.23 14.26
C PRO A 439 -20.49 -10.01 14.67
N MET A 440 -20.32 -11.19 14.09
CA MET A 440 -19.11 -12.01 14.26
C MET A 440 -18.82 -12.81 12.98
N ALA A 441 -17.55 -13.16 12.78
CA ALA A 441 -17.12 -14.01 11.69
C ALA A 441 -15.92 -14.86 12.14
N ALA A 442 -15.94 -16.15 11.84
CA ALA A 442 -14.83 -17.08 11.98
C ALA A 442 -14.75 -17.88 10.68
N LEU A 443 -13.94 -17.39 9.73
CA LEU A 443 -13.95 -17.79 8.33
C LEU A 443 -12.59 -18.35 7.89
N ALA A 444 -12.61 -19.49 7.22
CA ALA A 444 -11.52 -19.98 6.37
C ALA A 444 -11.77 -19.48 4.94
N ILE A 445 -10.79 -18.75 4.38
CA ILE A 445 -10.84 -18.09 3.08
C ILE A 445 -9.68 -18.62 2.23
N LYS A 446 -9.99 -19.32 1.15
CA LYS A 446 -9.01 -19.81 0.19
C LYS A 446 -9.11 -19.05 -1.12
N LEU A 447 -8.05 -18.34 -1.47
CA LEU A 447 -7.90 -17.58 -2.72
C LEU A 447 -6.98 -18.36 -3.67
N GLN A 448 -7.36 -18.46 -4.94
CA GLN A 448 -6.55 -19.09 -5.98
C GLN A 448 -6.57 -18.23 -7.25
N GLU A 449 -5.40 -17.86 -7.73
CA GLU A 449 -5.17 -17.08 -8.94
C GLU A 449 -5.94 -15.75 -9.01
N VAL A 450 -6.13 -15.07 -7.87
CA VAL A 450 -6.82 -13.77 -7.83
C VAL A 450 -5.92 -12.70 -8.47
N PRO A 451 -6.37 -12.02 -9.55
CA PRO A 451 -5.54 -11.06 -10.27
C PRO A 451 -5.34 -9.76 -9.47
N LEU A 452 -4.11 -9.25 -9.45
CA LEU A 452 -3.75 -8.00 -8.77
C LEU A 452 -4.04 -6.70 -9.55
N PRO A 453 -3.96 -6.59 -10.89
CA PRO A 453 -4.16 -5.31 -11.57
C PRO A 453 -5.42 -4.51 -11.19
N PRO A 454 -6.58 -5.14 -10.86
CA PRO A 454 -7.76 -4.41 -10.41
C PRO A 454 -7.59 -3.58 -9.13
N ILE A 455 -6.53 -3.78 -8.33
CA ILE A 455 -6.31 -2.98 -7.10
C ILE A 455 -5.51 -1.69 -7.33
N ASN A 456 -5.03 -1.42 -8.55
CA ASN A 456 -4.16 -0.26 -8.83
C ASN A 456 -4.76 1.09 -8.40
N SER A 457 -6.07 1.29 -8.58
CA SER A 457 -6.76 2.50 -8.15
C SER A 457 -6.60 2.82 -6.66
N TYR A 458 -6.42 1.80 -5.80
CA TYR A 458 -6.18 1.96 -4.37
C TYR A 458 -4.72 2.34 -4.04
N LEU A 459 -3.77 2.14 -4.95
CA LEU A 459 -2.36 2.47 -4.78
C LEU A 459 -2.07 3.92 -5.17
N HIS A 460 -2.78 4.45 -6.18
CA HIS A 460 -2.50 5.74 -6.82
C HIS A 460 -2.65 6.97 -5.90
N ASP A 461 -3.28 6.83 -4.73
CA ASP A 461 -3.33 7.92 -3.74
C ASP A 461 -2.04 8.02 -2.91
N THR A 462 -1.21 6.98 -2.88
CA THR A 462 0.05 6.92 -2.10
C THR A 462 1.28 6.82 -2.98
N ILE A 463 1.21 6.04 -4.06
CA ILE A 463 2.34 5.76 -4.95
C ILE A 463 1.87 5.67 -6.41
N GLN A 464 2.62 6.31 -7.31
CA GLN A 464 2.41 6.32 -8.75
C GLN A 464 2.91 5.02 -9.40
N LEU A 465 2.29 3.89 -9.02
CA LEU A 465 2.70 2.54 -9.42
C LEU A 465 1.50 1.72 -9.91
N ASN A 466 1.66 1.10 -11.08
CA ASN A 466 0.71 0.11 -11.61
C ASN A 466 1.24 -1.31 -11.44
N LEU A 467 0.41 -2.21 -10.92
CA LEU A 467 0.63 -3.65 -11.02
C LEU A 467 0.11 -4.10 -12.40
N THR A 468 1.01 -4.48 -13.30
CA THR A 468 0.66 -4.86 -14.68
C THR A 468 0.38 -6.35 -14.81
N LYS A 469 1.03 -7.16 -13.98
CA LYS A 469 0.76 -8.59 -13.79
C LYS A 469 0.86 -8.94 -12.31
N GLY A 470 0.28 -10.07 -11.94
CA GLY A 470 0.37 -10.61 -10.60
C GLY A 470 -0.89 -11.40 -10.24
N LYS A 471 -0.69 -12.51 -9.55
CA LYS A 471 -1.77 -13.35 -9.01
C LYS A 471 -1.51 -13.62 -7.53
N VAL A 472 -2.57 -13.61 -6.73
CA VAL A 472 -2.55 -13.95 -5.31
C VAL A 472 -3.19 -15.32 -5.11
N ASP A 473 -2.46 -16.19 -4.43
CA ASP A 473 -3.00 -17.36 -3.75
C ASP A 473 -2.94 -17.09 -2.24
N ALA A 474 -3.96 -17.50 -1.49
CA ALA A 474 -3.95 -17.36 -0.04
C ALA A 474 -4.77 -18.45 0.64
N ASP A 475 -4.36 -18.88 1.82
CA ASP A 475 -5.14 -19.74 2.71
C ASP A 475 -5.21 -19.05 4.07
N LEU A 476 -6.33 -18.38 4.34
CA LEU A 476 -6.50 -17.42 5.43
C LEU A 476 -7.57 -17.87 6.42
N GLN A 477 -7.36 -17.56 7.69
CA GLN A 477 -8.33 -17.66 8.78
C GLN A 477 -8.60 -16.27 9.34
N LEU A 478 -9.84 -15.80 9.18
CA LEU A 478 -10.32 -14.53 9.72
C LEU A 478 -11.18 -14.81 10.95
N ASP A 479 -10.81 -14.23 12.09
CA ASP A 479 -11.65 -14.18 13.29
C ASP A 479 -11.99 -12.71 13.61
N TYR A 480 -13.27 -12.40 13.66
CA TYR A 480 -13.82 -11.09 13.95
C TYR A 480 -14.93 -11.20 15.01
N GLN A 481 -14.83 -10.40 16.07
CA GLN A 481 -15.83 -10.35 17.14
C GLN A 481 -15.96 -8.92 17.68
N THR A 482 -17.19 -8.52 18.03
CA THR A 482 -17.51 -7.16 18.53
C THR A 482 -18.11 -7.15 19.95
N SER A 483 -18.10 -8.27 20.67
CA SER A 483 -18.86 -8.46 21.93
C SER A 483 -18.33 -7.68 23.14
N ASN A 484 -17.04 -7.30 23.19
CA ASN A 484 -16.44 -6.54 24.32
C ASN A 484 -15.41 -5.47 23.88
N SER A 485 -14.74 -5.70 22.75
CA SER A 485 -13.90 -4.78 22.00
C SER A 485 -13.89 -5.26 20.54
N GLN A 486 -13.68 -4.36 19.57
CA GLN A 486 -13.52 -4.78 18.18
C GLN A 486 -12.19 -5.54 18.05
N SER A 487 -12.28 -6.87 18.00
CA SER A 487 -11.13 -7.74 17.79
C SER A 487 -11.20 -8.31 16.39
N LEU A 488 -10.13 -8.11 15.62
CA LEU A 488 -9.94 -8.73 14.31
C LEU A 488 -8.56 -9.37 14.32
N SER A 489 -8.52 -10.67 14.03
CA SER A 489 -7.30 -11.42 13.78
C SER A 489 -7.38 -12.06 12.39
N LEU A 490 -6.31 -11.96 11.63
CA LEU A 490 -6.15 -12.61 10.33
C LEU A 490 -4.88 -13.45 10.36
N ARG A 491 -5.02 -14.74 10.08
CA ARG A 491 -3.93 -15.72 10.09
C ARG A 491 -3.81 -16.46 8.77
N GLY A 492 -2.62 -16.90 8.38
CA GLY A 492 -2.45 -17.87 7.29
C GLY A 492 -1.35 -17.53 6.30
N ASP A 493 -1.41 -18.16 5.13
CA ASP A 493 -0.35 -18.12 4.12
C ASP A 493 -0.78 -17.31 2.90
N ILE A 494 0.15 -16.54 2.32
CA ILE A 494 -0.08 -15.70 1.13
C ILE A 494 1.06 -15.93 0.14
N ALA A 495 0.73 -16.11 -1.13
CA ALA A 495 1.70 -16.16 -2.22
C ALA A 495 1.34 -15.20 -3.35
N ILE A 496 2.27 -14.33 -3.74
CA ILE A 496 2.15 -13.44 -4.90
C ILE A 496 3.05 -13.95 -6.02
N LYS A 497 2.44 -14.40 -7.11
CA LYS A 497 3.11 -15.03 -8.25
C LYS A 497 3.19 -14.09 -9.44
N GLN A 498 4.33 -14.08 -10.11
CA GLN A 498 4.59 -13.40 -11.39
C GLN A 498 4.17 -11.91 -11.34
N LEU A 499 4.68 -11.17 -10.36
CA LEU A 499 4.39 -9.74 -10.25
C LEU A 499 5.28 -8.96 -11.23
N ASP A 500 4.66 -8.07 -12.00
CA ASP A 500 5.35 -7.07 -12.81
C ASP A 500 4.76 -5.68 -12.48
N THR A 501 5.60 -4.72 -12.15
CA THR A 501 5.18 -3.34 -11.85
C THR A 501 5.66 -2.33 -12.89
N PHE A 502 4.91 -1.24 -13.01
CA PHE A 502 5.18 -0.14 -13.92
C PHE A 502 5.11 1.18 -13.17
N ASP A 503 6.21 1.92 -13.21
CA ASP A 503 6.36 3.25 -12.64
C ASP A 503 5.64 4.27 -13.53
N LEU A 504 4.65 4.97 -12.97
CA LEU A 504 3.87 5.97 -13.71
C LEU A 504 4.55 7.35 -13.77
N ALA A 505 5.49 7.63 -12.86
CA ALA A 505 6.25 8.87 -12.85
C ALA A 505 7.31 8.87 -13.97
N ASP A 506 8.08 7.79 -14.09
CA ASP A 506 9.16 7.67 -15.09
C ASP A 506 8.76 6.89 -16.35
N GLN A 507 7.58 6.25 -16.38
CA GLN A 507 7.05 5.47 -17.52
C GLN A 507 7.92 4.25 -17.88
N GLU A 508 8.46 3.54 -16.88
CA GLU A 508 9.32 2.37 -17.06
C GLU A 508 8.90 1.18 -16.18
N SER A 509 9.35 -0.02 -16.54
CA SER A 509 9.22 -1.20 -15.65
C SER A 509 10.18 -1.06 -14.48
N TRP A 510 9.74 -1.41 -13.26
CA TRP A 510 10.56 -1.17 -12.07
C TRP A 510 10.89 -2.44 -11.30
N ILE A 511 9.92 -3.03 -10.61
CA ILE A 511 10.10 -4.23 -9.80
C ILE A 511 9.32 -5.37 -10.42
N ASN A 512 9.97 -6.54 -10.50
CA ASN A 512 9.27 -7.79 -10.81
C ASN A 512 9.82 -8.93 -9.97
N TRP A 513 9.02 -9.97 -9.79
CA TRP A 513 9.47 -11.21 -9.15
C TRP A 513 8.66 -12.42 -9.60
N GLN A 514 9.27 -13.60 -9.49
CA GLN A 514 8.60 -14.85 -9.82
C GLN A 514 7.60 -15.27 -8.74
N ASN A 515 8.01 -15.24 -7.47
CA ASN A 515 7.18 -15.67 -6.35
C ASN A 515 7.61 -14.95 -5.06
N LEU A 516 6.64 -14.41 -4.34
CA LEU A 516 6.77 -13.97 -2.95
C LEU A 516 5.84 -14.84 -2.12
N ALA A 517 6.40 -15.68 -1.24
CA ALA A 517 5.64 -16.48 -0.29
C ALA A 517 5.77 -15.87 1.11
N ILE A 518 4.65 -15.79 1.82
CA ILE A 518 4.53 -15.33 3.21
C ILE A 518 3.83 -16.47 3.95
N ASP A 519 4.55 -17.13 4.84
CA ASP A 519 4.04 -18.27 5.62
C ASP A 519 3.78 -17.85 7.06
N ASP A 520 2.65 -18.30 7.61
CA ASP A 520 2.19 -18.02 8.98
C ASP A 520 2.20 -16.52 9.30
N LEU A 521 1.46 -15.75 8.50
CA LEU A 521 1.11 -14.36 8.80
C LEU A 521 0.09 -14.36 9.94
N HIS A 522 0.27 -13.49 10.92
CA HIS A 522 -0.66 -13.22 12.00
C HIS A 522 -0.78 -11.71 12.22
N LEU A 523 -1.85 -11.13 11.69
CA LEU A 523 -2.25 -9.74 11.89
C LEU A 523 -3.32 -9.69 12.99
N GLN A 524 -3.09 -8.89 14.02
CA GLN A 524 -4.06 -8.57 15.07
C GLN A 524 -4.29 -7.06 15.04
N LEU A 525 -5.55 -6.61 14.99
CA LEU A 525 -5.84 -5.17 15.03
C LEU A 525 -5.79 -4.60 16.44
N GLU A 526 -6.22 -5.34 17.47
CA GLU A 526 -6.06 -4.87 18.85
C GLU A 526 -5.60 -5.94 19.86
N PRO A 527 -4.46 -5.73 20.55
CA PRO A 527 -3.47 -4.67 20.28
C PRO A 527 -2.87 -4.85 18.87
N ALA A 528 -2.72 -3.74 18.13
CA ALA A 528 -2.18 -3.78 16.77
C ALA A 528 -0.82 -4.50 16.73
N SER A 529 -0.68 -5.56 15.94
CA SER A 529 0.59 -6.25 15.73
C SER A 529 0.58 -7.07 14.43
N LEU A 530 1.74 -7.20 13.81
CA LEU A 530 1.95 -8.04 12.63
C LEU A 530 3.14 -8.97 12.88
N ASN A 531 2.88 -10.27 12.91
CA ASN A 531 3.90 -11.30 13.06
C ASN A 531 3.91 -12.18 11.80
N ILE A 532 5.09 -12.51 11.29
CA ILE A 532 5.26 -13.35 10.10
C ILE A 532 6.37 -14.36 10.39
N ALA A 533 6.12 -15.66 10.22
CA ALA A 533 7.16 -16.66 10.48
C ALA A 533 8.22 -16.69 9.37
N ASN A 534 7.79 -16.71 8.11
CA ASN A 534 8.72 -16.81 6.98
C ASN A 534 8.26 -15.96 5.80
N ILE A 535 9.22 -15.27 5.16
CA ILE A 535 9.05 -14.62 3.87
C ILE A 535 10.10 -15.18 2.92
N GLU A 536 9.68 -15.70 1.78
CA GLU A 536 10.59 -16.16 0.71
C GLU A 536 10.31 -15.41 -0.59
N LEU A 537 11.30 -14.64 -1.05
CA LEU A 537 11.25 -13.90 -2.31
C LEU A 537 12.17 -14.55 -3.33
N THR A 538 11.58 -15.07 -4.41
CA THR A 538 12.28 -15.85 -5.45
C THR A 538 12.37 -15.07 -6.75
N LYS A 539 13.59 -14.99 -7.27
CA LYS A 539 13.96 -14.28 -8.51
C LYS A 539 13.38 -12.87 -8.60
N PRO A 540 13.54 -12.00 -7.59
CA PRO A 540 13.21 -10.60 -7.77
C PRO A 540 14.24 -9.91 -8.65
N TYR A 541 13.77 -8.91 -9.37
CA TYR A 541 14.58 -7.93 -10.08
C TYR A 541 14.25 -6.53 -9.53
N PHE A 542 15.29 -5.76 -9.24
CA PHE A 542 15.20 -4.39 -8.76
C PHE A 542 15.98 -3.45 -9.68
N ASP A 543 15.34 -2.38 -10.17
CA ASP A 543 16.05 -1.28 -10.83
C ASP A 543 16.17 -0.10 -9.86
N ALA A 544 17.39 0.11 -9.34
CA ALA A 544 17.68 1.15 -8.36
C ALA A 544 18.45 2.29 -9.02
N ILE A 545 17.79 3.44 -9.14
CA ILE A 545 18.34 4.62 -9.80
C ILE A 545 18.41 5.78 -8.82
N VAL A 546 19.57 6.42 -8.77
CA VAL A 546 19.80 7.75 -8.21
C VAL A 546 19.95 8.73 -9.36
N PHE A 547 19.09 9.74 -9.43
CA PHE A 547 19.07 10.72 -10.52
C PHE A 547 20.08 11.85 -10.29
N GLU A 548 20.32 12.68 -11.32
CA GLU A 548 21.25 13.82 -11.29
C GLU A 548 21.00 14.80 -10.12
N ASN A 549 19.75 14.94 -9.67
CA ASN A 549 19.37 15.78 -8.53
C ASN A 549 19.51 15.09 -7.16
N GLY A 550 19.98 13.83 -7.13
CA GLY A 550 20.12 13.01 -5.93
C GLY A 550 18.83 12.33 -5.47
N GLU A 551 17.70 12.54 -6.16
CA GLU A 551 16.46 11.81 -5.86
C GLU A 551 16.56 10.35 -6.29
N THR A 552 15.81 9.49 -5.63
CA THR A 552 15.66 8.08 -6.03
C THR A 552 14.37 7.89 -6.83
N ARG A 553 14.30 6.82 -7.62
CA ARG A 553 13.06 6.42 -8.30
C ARG A 553 11.88 6.29 -7.34
N LEU A 554 12.07 5.61 -6.21
CA LEU A 554 11.02 5.49 -5.18
C LEU A 554 10.50 6.84 -4.72
N PHE A 555 11.39 7.81 -4.48
CA PHE A 555 11.00 9.15 -4.06
C PHE A 555 10.11 9.86 -5.09
N ARG A 556 10.40 9.72 -6.39
CA ARG A 556 9.60 10.32 -7.47
C ARG A 556 8.23 9.68 -7.66
N MET A 557 8.10 8.40 -7.34
CA MET A 557 6.80 7.69 -7.38
C MET A 557 5.87 8.07 -6.24
N LEU A 558 6.37 8.52 -5.09
CA LEU A 558 5.52 8.89 -3.96
C LEU A 558 4.62 10.08 -4.33
N VAL A 559 3.33 9.98 -4.03
CA VAL A 559 2.40 11.10 -4.20
C VAL A 559 2.59 12.03 -3.01
N PRO A 560 2.96 13.31 -3.22
CA PRO A 560 3.06 14.26 -2.12
C PRO A 560 1.71 14.34 -1.41
N ALA A 561 1.71 14.12 -0.09
CA ALA A 561 0.54 14.40 0.72
C ALA A 561 0.15 15.86 0.47
N THR A 562 -1.09 16.12 0.07
CA THR A 562 -1.58 17.50 -0.07
C THR A 562 -1.39 18.18 1.27
N GLU A 563 -0.49 19.17 1.31
CA GLU A 563 -0.26 20.04 2.47
C GLU A 563 -1.57 20.79 2.76
N GLN A 564 -2.40 20.18 3.60
CA GLN A 564 -3.42 20.91 4.31
C GLN A 564 -2.66 21.81 5.29
N PRO A 565 -2.82 23.15 5.23
CA PRO A 565 -2.04 24.05 6.08
C PRO A 565 -2.31 23.67 7.53
N ALA A 566 -1.30 23.10 8.17
CA ALA A 566 -1.33 22.80 9.59
C ALA A 566 -1.57 24.12 10.32
N LYS A 567 -2.77 24.29 10.86
CA LYS A 567 -2.96 25.21 11.97
C LYS A 567 -2.05 24.71 13.08
N SER A 568 -0.95 25.41 13.27
CA SER A 568 -0.09 25.33 14.43
C SER A 568 -0.94 25.65 15.67
N ASP A 569 -1.37 24.62 16.38
CA ASP A 569 -1.54 24.70 17.83
C ASP A 569 -1.47 23.29 18.43
N ASP A 570 -0.65 23.21 19.49
CA ASP A 570 -0.37 22.10 20.39
C ASP A 570 0.49 20.93 19.89
N SER A 571 1.80 21.09 20.10
CA SER A 571 2.76 20.00 20.28
C SER A 571 2.46 19.24 21.59
N GLN A 572 1.40 18.44 21.61
CA GLN A 572 1.37 17.25 22.44
C GLN A 572 1.82 16.08 21.58
N ASN A 573 3.00 15.58 21.94
CA ASN A 573 3.63 14.34 21.50
C ASN A 573 2.64 13.17 21.59
N THR A 574 1.77 13.04 20.59
CA THR A 574 1.08 11.78 20.32
C THR A 574 2.12 10.97 19.56
N GLU A 575 2.91 10.20 20.29
CA GLU A 575 3.74 9.15 19.69
C GLU A 575 2.83 8.41 18.70
N ALA A 576 3.12 8.55 17.41
CA ALA A 576 2.43 7.78 16.40
C ALA A 576 2.60 6.32 16.80
N SER A 577 1.50 5.69 17.24
CA SER A 577 1.51 4.29 17.68
C SER A 577 1.96 3.46 16.48
N SER A 578 3.24 3.10 16.46
CA SER A 578 3.82 2.31 15.39
C SER A 578 3.40 0.87 15.63
N VAL A 579 2.75 0.27 14.64
CA VAL A 579 2.35 -1.15 14.71
C VAL A 579 3.64 -1.98 14.88
N PRO A 580 3.80 -2.77 15.96
CA PRO A 580 4.92 -3.69 16.11
C PRO A 580 4.90 -4.73 14.99
N ILE A 581 6.03 -4.85 14.30
CA ILE A 581 6.22 -5.80 13.21
C ILE A 581 7.34 -6.76 13.61
N THR A 582 7.08 -8.06 13.45
CA THR A 582 8.09 -9.10 13.59
C THR A 582 8.07 -10.03 12.38
N ILE A 583 9.25 -10.35 11.85
CA ILE A 583 9.45 -11.33 10.79
C ILE A 583 10.57 -12.27 11.26
N ALA A 584 10.22 -13.53 11.58
CA ALA A 584 11.19 -14.46 12.16
C ALA A 584 12.28 -14.85 11.14
N LYS A 585 11.91 -15.02 9.87
CA LYS A 585 12.85 -15.31 8.78
C LYS A 585 12.42 -14.65 7.47
N PHE A 586 13.39 -14.05 6.79
CA PHE A 586 13.30 -13.59 5.41
C PHE A 586 14.37 -14.30 4.58
N LYS A 587 14.04 -14.71 3.36
CA LYS A 587 14.94 -15.37 2.43
C LYS A 587 14.78 -14.79 1.03
N LEU A 588 15.91 -14.49 0.42
CA LEU A 588 16.04 -14.01 -0.94
C LEU A 588 16.74 -15.08 -1.77
N ILE A 589 16.13 -15.49 -2.89
CA ILE A 589 16.66 -16.55 -3.75
C ILE A 589 16.85 -16.02 -5.16
N ASP A 590 18.10 -16.07 -5.64
CA ASP A 590 18.46 -15.83 -7.04
C ASP A 590 17.96 -14.47 -7.56
N GLY A 591 18.13 -13.43 -6.75
CA GLY A 591 17.78 -12.06 -7.09
C GLY A 591 18.76 -11.42 -8.06
N SER A 592 18.30 -10.34 -8.70
CA SER A 592 19.10 -9.49 -9.57
C SER A 592 18.76 -8.02 -9.32
N MET A 593 19.73 -7.14 -9.55
CA MET A 593 19.57 -5.72 -9.34
C MET A 593 20.47 -4.96 -10.31
N ASP A 594 19.90 -3.98 -11.01
CA ASP A 594 20.68 -3.00 -11.74
C ASP A 594 20.75 -1.74 -10.86
N TYR A 595 21.96 -1.29 -10.54
CA TYR A 595 22.19 -0.06 -9.78
C TYR A 595 22.80 1.00 -10.68
N LYS A 596 22.18 2.17 -10.74
CA LYS A 596 22.58 3.30 -11.58
C LYS A 596 22.65 4.57 -10.73
N ASP A 597 23.78 5.26 -10.79
CA ASP A 597 23.98 6.53 -10.10
C ASP A 597 24.39 7.61 -11.11
N PHE A 598 23.45 8.52 -11.38
CA PHE A 598 23.60 9.65 -12.28
C PHE A 598 23.94 10.95 -11.54
N ASN A 599 24.14 10.94 -10.22
CA ASN A 599 24.56 12.11 -9.42
C ASN A 599 26.09 12.30 -9.40
N LEU A 600 26.77 11.74 -10.40
CA LEU A 600 28.23 11.68 -10.50
C LEU A 600 28.68 12.32 -11.83
N PRO A 601 29.91 12.87 -11.90
CA PRO A 601 30.44 13.48 -13.12
C PRO A 601 30.49 12.54 -14.33
N LEU A 602 30.62 11.23 -14.07
CA LEU A 602 30.48 10.17 -15.06
C LEU A 602 29.35 9.25 -14.61
N ASN A 603 28.52 8.78 -15.53
CA ASN A 603 27.41 7.88 -15.20
C ASN A 603 27.95 6.55 -14.63
N PHE A 604 27.44 6.14 -13.47
CA PHE A 604 27.75 4.85 -12.89
C PHE A 604 26.62 3.86 -13.16
N ALA A 605 26.97 2.65 -13.56
CA ALA A 605 26.04 1.54 -13.65
C ALA A 605 26.79 0.24 -13.32
N THR A 606 26.16 -0.62 -12.52
CA THR A 606 26.67 -1.96 -12.21
C THR A 606 25.50 -2.94 -12.10
N GLN A 607 25.75 -4.19 -12.46
CA GLN A 607 24.78 -5.26 -12.36
C GLN A 607 25.14 -6.21 -11.22
N ILE A 608 24.18 -6.45 -10.34
CA ILE A 608 24.26 -7.46 -9.28
C ILE A 608 23.35 -8.62 -9.68
N HIS A 609 23.86 -9.84 -9.63
CA HIS A 609 23.08 -11.04 -9.97
C HIS A 609 23.44 -12.22 -9.08
N SER A 610 22.62 -13.28 -9.17
CA SER A 610 22.74 -14.46 -8.29
C SER A 610 22.72 -14.06 -6.82
N LEU A 611 21.85 -13.11 -6.47
CA LEU A 611 21.75 -12.54 -5.14
C LEU A 611 20.97 -13.50 -4.24
N HIS A 612 21.63 -14.05 -3.24
CA HIS A 612 21.05 -14.89 -2.21
C HIS A 612 21.15 -14.19 -0.87
N GLY A 613 20.13 -14.30 -0.04
CA GLY A 613 20.15 -13.66 1.26
C GLY A 613 19.24 -14.31 2.27
N GLN A 614 19.56 -14.11 3.53
CA GLN A 614 18.74 -14.52 4.65
C GLN A 614 18.81 -13.45 5.73
N ALA A 615 17.66 -13.04 6.25
CA ALA A 615 17.57 -12.29 7.48
C ALA A 615 16.75 -13.06 8.52
N VAL A 616 17.11 -12.98 9.79
CA VAL A 616 16.39 -13.62 10.91
C VAL A 616 16.21 -12.64 12.04
N ASP A 617 15.14 -12.83 12.82
CA ASP A 617 14.77 -11.98 13.97
C ASP A 617 14.59 -10.49 13.60
N ILE A 618 13.93 -10.22 12.47
CA ILE A 618 13.55 -8.85 12.08
C ILE A 618 12.44 -8.37 13.03
N SER A 619 12.67 -7.28 13.76
CA SER A 619 11.66 -6.74 14.66
C SER A 619 11.82 -5.23 14.86
N THR A 620 10.71 -4.51 14.87
CA THR A 620 10.70 -3.06 15.16
C THR A 620 10.71 -2.72 16.65
N ILE A 621 10.59 -3.72 17.53
CA ILE A 621 10.45 -3.54 18.99
C ILE A 621 11.41 -4.40 19.82
N SER A 622 12.00 -5.44 19.25
CA SER A 622 12.92 -6.33 19.97
C SER A 622 14.28 -5.70 20.21
N SER A 623 14.93 -6.11 21.30
CA SER A 623 16.36 -5.86 21.57
C SER A 623 17.27 -6.98 21.05
N THR A 624 16.71 -8.05 20.50
CA THR A 624 17.48 -9.10 19.84
C THR A 624 17.99 -8.57 18.49
N PRO A 625 19.30 -8.64 18.20
CA PRO A 625 19.82 -8.18 16.91
C PRO A 625 19.28 -9.03 15.76
N THR A 626 18.70 -8.37 14.76
CA THR A 626 18.39 -8.98 13.46
C THR A 626 19.70 -9.34 12.78
N GLN A 627 19.84 -10.58 12.33
CA GLN A 627 21.01 -11.05 11.59
C GLN A 627 20.68 -11.11 10.10
N LEU A 628 21.54 -10.56 9.24
CA LEU A 628 21.44 -10.55 7.80
C LEU A 628 22.72 -11.18 7.22
N VAL A 629 22.55 -12.10 6.26
CA VAL A 629 23.61 -12.57 5.38
C VAL A 629 23.12 -12.37 3.95
N LEU A 630 23.95 -11.76 3.11
CA LEU A 630 23.68 -11.54 1.70
C LEU A 630 24.92 -11.90 0.90
N ASP A 631 24.78 -12.64 -0.18
CA ASP A 631 25.85 -12.98 -1.10
C ASP A 631 25.38 -12.79 -2.54
N GLY A 632 26.27 -12.31 -3.40
CA GLY A 632 25.95 -12.02 -4.79
C GLY A 632 27.19 -11.83 -5.65
N LYS A 633 26.97 -11.73 -6.95
CA LYS A 633 28.01 -11.43 -7.94
C LYS A 633 27.80 -10.03 -8.49
N ILE A 634 28.91 -9.34 -8.73
CA ILE A 634 28.96 -7.99 -9.29
C ILE A 634 29.59 -8.09 -10.68
N ASP A 635 28.86 -7.63 -11.68
CA ASP A 635 29.23 -7.69 -13.09
C ASP A 635 29.72 -9.10 -13.48
N GLN A 636 30.87 -9.26 -14.15
CA GLN A 636 31.30 -10.58 -14.66
C GLN A 636 32.14 -11.39 -13.66
N HIS A 637 32.92 -10.73 -12.81
CA HIS A 637 33.97 -11.37 -12.00
C HIS A 637 33.92 -11.04 -10.50
N GLY A 638 33.24 -9.96 -10.13
CA GLY A 638 33.18 -9.52 -8.74
C GLY A 638 32.27 -10.40 -7.89
N THR A 639 32.63 -10.58 -6.63
CA THR A 639 31.78 -11.23 -5.63
C THR A 639 31.64 -10.33 -4.43
N ALA A 640 30.44 -10.30 -3.84
CA ALA A 640 30.14 -9.58 -2.63
C ALA A 640 29.50 -10.50 -1.60
N LYS A 641 29.91 -10.36 -0.34
CA LYS A 641 29.25 -10.95 0.81
C LYS A 641 29.08 -9.90 1.90
N ILE A 642 27.86 -9.77 2.40
CA ILE A 642 27.50 -8.88 3.50
C ILE A 642 27.02 -9.76 4.65
N THR A 643 27.56 -9.53 5.85
CA THR A 643 27.00 -10.08 7.08
C THR A 643 26.73 -8.91 8.02
N ALA A 644 25.51 -8.73 8.47
CA ALA A 644 25.15 -7.68 9.40
C ALA A 644 24.37 -8.23 10.59
N ALA A 645 24.53 -7.62 11.75
CA ALA A 645 23.73 -7.91 12.94
C ALA A 645 23.38 -6.58 13.61
N SER A 646 22.11 -6.21 13.71
CA SER A 646 21.70 -4.89 14.23
C SER A 646 20.40 -4.95 15.02
N GLN A 647 20.32 -4.17 16.10
CA GLN A 647 19.06 -3.92 16.80
C GLN A 647 18.27 -2.86 16.04
N LEU A 648 17.31 -3.25 15.20
CA LEU A 648 16.60 -2.32 14.31
C LEU A 648 15.83 -1.22 15.06
N SER A 649 15.35 -1.52 16.27
CA SER A 649 14.71 -0.56 17.18
C SER A 649 15.68 0.47 17.78
N SER A 650 16.99 0.17 17.80
CA SER A 650 18.04 1.04 18.35
C SER A 650 19.42 0.72 17.73
N PRO A 651 19.68 1.06 16.46
CA PRO A 651 20.91 0.66 15.77
C PRO A 651 22.20 1.16 16.42
N GLN A 652 22.12 2.28 17.16
CA GLN A 652 23.24 2.82 17.94
C GLN A 652 23.58 2.00 19.19
N ALA A 653 22.63 1.23 19.73
CA ALA A 653 22.89 0.36 20.88
C ALA A 653 23.78 -0.83 20.46
N PHE A 654 23.44 -1.47 19.33
CA PHE A 654 24.27 -2.50 18.72
C PHE A 654 24.05 -2.58 17.20
N SER A 655 25.13 -2.47 16.44
CA SER A 655 25.19 -2.85 15.02
C SER A 655 26.57 -3.40 14.69
N GLU A 656 26.63 -4.48 13.92
CA GLU A 656 27.85 -5.02 13.34
C GLU A 656 27.61 -5.22 11.84
N ILE A 657 28.54 -4.78 11.00
CA ILE A 657 28.43 -4.87 9.55
C ILE A 657 29.79 -5.32 9.02
N LYS A 658 29.78 -6.45 8.31
CA LYS A 658 30.92 -6.97 7.58
C LYS A 658 30.61 -6.99 6.10
N LEU A 659 31.53 -6.47 5.30
CA LEU A 659 31.45 -6.48 3.84
C LEU A 659 32.74 -7.09 3.30
N ASP A 660 32.62 -8.14 2.51
CA ASP A 660 33.71 -8.76 1.78
C ASP A 660 33.43 -8.62 0.28
N LEU A 661 34.22 -7.78 -0.39
CA LEU A 661 34.28 -7.69 -1.84
C LEU A 661 35.56 -8.35 -2.34
N ALA A 662 35.47 -9.12 -3.41
CA ALA A 662 36.63 -9.72 -4.06
C ALA A 662 36.51 -9.62 -5.59
N ASN A 663 37.63 -9.36 -6.25
CA ASN A 663 37.76 -9.30 -7.71
C ASN A 663 36.77 -8.33 -8.39
N VAL A 664 36.42 -7.22 -7.72
CA VAL A 664 35.53 -6.22 -8.30
C VAL A 664 36.31 -5.39 -9.30
N ASP A 665 35.83 -5.31 -10.55
CA ASP A 665 36.40 -4.41 -11.55
C ASP A 665 36.06 -2.96 -11.19
N ILE A 666 37.08 -2.13 -11.00
CA ILE A 666 36.92 -0.73 -10.59
C ILE A 666 36.97 0.27 -11.74
N THR A 667 37.05 -0.20 -12.98
CA THR A 667 36.92 0.70 -14.15
C THR A 667 35.55 1.39 -14.17
N SER A 668 34.49 0.68 -13.79
CA SER A 668 33.14 1.25 -13.61
C SER A 668 33.10 2.30 -12.50
N ALA A 669 33.96 2.18 -11.47
CA ALA A 669 34.07 3.14 -10.37
C ALA A 669 34.81 4.45 -10.73
N SER A 670 35.23 4.63 -12.00
CA SER A 670 35.82 5.88 -12.50
C SER A 670 34.97 7.12 -12.21
N SER A 671 33.65 6.95 -12.15
CA SER A 671 32.70 7.99 -11.77
C SER A 671 32.93 8.53 -10.36
N TYR A 672 33.16 7.64 -9.39
CA TYR A 672 33.45 7.99 -8.01
C TYR A 672 34.89 8.50 -7.86
N SER A 673 35.88 7.85 -8.49
CA SER A 673 37.27 8.31 -8.43
C SER A 673 37.45 9.67 -9.11
N GLY A 674 36.74 9.95 -10.19
CA GLY A 674 36.75 11.25 -10.85
C GLY A 674 36.22 12.36 -9.93
N LYS A 675 35.12 12.12 -9.22
CA LYS A 675 34.53 13.08 -8.27
C LYS A 675 35.44 13.39 -7.08
N PHE A 676 36.01 12.36 -6.45
CA PHE A 676 36.70 12.52 -5.17
C PHE A 676 38.22 12.54 -5.26
N ALA A 677 38.80 11.87 -6.27
CA ALA A 677 40.24 11.80 -6.49
C ALA A 677 40.69 12.61 -7.73
N GLY A 678 39.78 13.03 -8.62
CA GLY A 678 40.13 13.84 -9.80
C GLY A 678 40.79 13.06 -10.94
N TYR A 679 40.71 11.72 -10.92
CA TYR A 679 41.25 10.85 -11.98
C TYR A 679 40.27 9.72 -12.28
N ALA A 680 40.13 9.36 -13.55
CA ALA A 680 39.48 8.12 -13.97
C ALA A 680 40.39 6.90 -13.71
N ILE A 681 39.82 5.69 -13.77
CA ILE A 681 40.54 4.42 -13.62
C ILE A 681 40.46 3.66 -14.94
N ASP A 682 41.60 3.46 -15.59
CA ASP A 682 41.68 2.74 -16.88
C ASP A 682 41.67 1.22 -16.68
N ALA A 683 42.23 0.74 -15.56
CA ALA A 683 42.29 -0.67 -15.21
C ALA A 683 42.51 -0.87 -13.71
N GLY A 684 42.05 -2.01 -13.18
CA GLY A 684 42.35 -2.48 -11.84
C GLY A 684 41.26 -3.36 -11.25
N THR A 685 41.58 -4.10 -10.21
CA THR A 685 40.61 -4.87 -9.41
C THR A 685 40.69 -4.47 -7.93
N LEU A 686 39.56 -4.55 -7.25
CA LEU A 686 39.39 -4.23 -5.83
C LEU A 686 38.97 -5.48 -5.04
N GLY A 687 39.73 -5.74 -3.99
CA GLY A 687 39.29 -6.48 -2.80
C GLY A 687 39.05 -5.49 -1.66
N LEU A 688 37.93 -5.63 -0.95
CA LEU A 688 37.58 -4.76 0.17
C LEU A 688 36.99 -5.60 1.30
N ASN A 689 37.62 -5.58 2.47
CA ASN A 689 37.11 -6.18 3.69
C ASN A 689 36.81 -5.08 4.70
N LEU A 690 35.54 -4.92 5.06
CA LEU A 690 35.09 -3.98 6.07
C LEU A 690 34.58 -4.77 7.28
N ASP A 691 34.96 -4.38 8.50
CA ASP A 691 34.38 -4.87 9.76
C ASP A 691 34.07 -3.67 10.66
N TYR A 692 32.80 -3.30 10.71
CA TYR A 692 32.30 -2.18 11.50
C TYR A 692 31.47 -2.67 12.67
N ARG A 693 31.76 -2.18 13.88
CA ARG A 693 31.01 -2.48 15.10
C ARG A 693 30.64 -1.19 15.83
N ILE A 694 29.37 -1.04 16.12
CA ILE A 694 28.77 0.03 16.92
C ILE A 694 28.27 -0.59 18.22
N GLN A 695 28.73 -0.06 19.35
CA GLN A 695 28.29 -0.44 20.69
C GLN A 695 28.08 0.81 21.53
N GLN A 696 26.85 1.02 22.03
CA GLN A 696 26.51 2.18 22.86
C GLN A 696 26.90 3.53 22.21
N GLY A 697 26.67 3.64 20.89
CA GLY A 697 27.02 4.81 20.08
C GLY A 697 28.51 4.95 19.74
N GLN A 698 29.40 4.11 20.29
CA GLN A 698 30.82 4.09 19.89
C GLN A 698 31.00 3.20 18.67
N MET A 699 31.58 3.75 17.61
CA MET A 699 31.86 3.05 16.36
C MET A 699 33.36 2.76 16.23
N ARG A 700 33.68 1.51 15.91
CA ARG A 700 34.99 1.06 15.45
C ARG A 700 34.83 0.37 14.10
N GLY A 701 35.69 0.69 13.14
CA GLY A 701 35.68 0.11 11.81
C GLY A 701 37.10 -0.23 11.38
N ASP A 702 37.32 -1.48 10.99
CA ASP A 702 38.54 -1.93 10.31
C ASP A 702 38.24 -2.01 8.82
N ASN A 703 39.04 -1.32 8.00
CA ASN A 703 38.91 -1.31 6.55
C ASN A 703 40.21 -1.82 5.95
N HIS A 704 40.17 -2.96 5.28
CA HIS A 704 41.29 -3.50 4.53
C HIS A 704 40.96 -3.44 3.04
N MET A 705 41.79 -2.78 2.26
CA MET A 705 41.59 -2.54 0.85
C MET A 705 42.81 -3.02 0.06
N LEU A 706 42.57 -3.97 -0.85
CA LEU A 706 43.56 -4.47 -1.79
C LEU A 706 43.20 -4.01 -3.20
N LEU A 707 44.04 -3.19 -3.79
CA LEU A 707 43.92 -2.78 -5.19
C LEU A 707 45.01 -3.47 -6.00
N GLU A 708 44.64 -4.23 -7.02
CA GLU A 708 45.60 -4.92 -7.88
C GLU A 708 45.60 -4.29 -9.27
N HIS A 709 46.79 -4.12 -9.85
CA HIS A 709 46.98 -3.61 -11.20
C HIS A 709 46.34 -2.24 -11.49
N LEU A 710 46.10 -1.41 -10.48
CA LEU A 710 45.47 -0.09 -10.61
C LEU A 710 46.21 0.80 -11.61
N THR A 711 45.53 1.31 -12.62
CA THR A 711 46.07 2.28 -13.59
C THR A 711 45.16 3.50 -13.63
N LEU A 712 45.72 4.65 -13.30
CA LEU A 712 45.00 5.93 -13.37
C LEU A 712 44.98 6.42 -14.82
N GLY A 713 43.80 6.83 -15.29
CA GLY A 713 43.58 7.40 -16.61
C GLY A 713 43.66 8.92 -16.64
N ASP A 714 42.76 9.53 -17.40
CA ASP A 714 42.66 10.97 -17.58
C ASP A 714 42.23 11.70 -16.30
N THR A 715 42.63 12.97 -16.19
CA THR A 715 42.19 13.87 -15.12
C THR A 715 40.73 14.25 -15.31
N VAL A 716 39.95 14.21 -14.24
CA VAL A 716 38.54 14.61 -14.20
C VAL A 716 38.44 15.89 -13.39
N ASP A 717 37.85 16.94 -13.97
CA ASP A 717 37.62 18.20 -13.26
C ASP A 717 36.47 18.02 -12.26
N SER A 718 36.75 18.21 -10.97
CA SER A 718 35.74 18.14 -9.92
C SER A 718 36.09 19.08 -8.76
N PRO A 719 35.14 19.89 -8.28
CA PRO A 719 35.37 20.78 -7.14
C PRO A 719 35.62 20.03 -5.83
N ASP A 720 35.15 18.77 -5.74
CA ASP A 720 35.30 17.91 -4.57
C ASP A 720 36.59 17.07 -4.60
N ALA A 721 37.38 17.16 -5.68
CA ALA A 721 38.59 16.37 -5.85
C ALA A 721 39.75 16.86 -4.97
N VAL A 722 40.53 15.91 -4.47
CA VAL A 722 41.70 16.20 -3.63
C VAL A 722 42.89 16.66 -4.48
N SER A 723 43.44 17.84 -4.16
CA SER A 723 44.63 18.41 -4.81
C SER A 723 45.94 17.75 -4.32
N LEU A 724 46.17 16.48 -4.69
CA LEU A 724 47.41 15.76 -4.38
C LEU A 724 48.04 15.13 -5.64
N PRO A 725 49.37 14.94 -5.68
CA PRO A 725 50.05 14.23 -6.77
C PRO A 725 49.79 12.71 -6.67
N LEU A 726 48.57 12.29 -6.97
CA LEU A 726 48.09 10.92 -6.78
C LEU A 726 48.90 9.88 -7.56
N LYS A 727 49.44 10.21 -8.74
CA LYS A 727 50.34 9.31 -9.49
C LYS A 727 51.56 8.91 -8.64
N LEU A 728 52.15 9.86 -7.91
CA LEU A 728 53.26 9.58 -7.00
C LEU A 728 52.81 8.75 -5.79
N ALA A 729 51.65 9.07 -5.20
CA ALA A 729 51.10 8.30 -4.09
C ALA A 729 50.86 6.82 -4.48
N VAL A 730 50.21 6.60 -5.63
CA VAL A 730 49.96 5.26 -6.20
C VAL A 730 51.29 4.54 -6.46
N ALA A 731 52.29 5.21 -7.05
CA ALA A 731 53.60 4.61 -7.32
C ALA A 731 54.38 4.23 -6.04
N LEU A 732 54.26 5.03 -4.96
CA LEU A 732 54.87 4.74 -3.66
C LEU A 732 54.19 3.55 -2.96
N MET A 733 52.86 3.47 -3.04
CA MET A 733 52.08 2.43 -2.38
C MET A 733 52.19 1.08 -3.10
N LYS A 734 52.27 1.07 -4.44
CA LYS A 734 52.41 -0.16 -5.24
C LYS A 734 53.62 -1.00 -4.82
N ASP A 735 53.44 -2.30 -4.69
CA ASP A 735 54.50 -3.28 -4.49
C ASP A 735 55.12 -3.77 -5.82
N VAL A 736 55.95 -4.82 -5.76
CA VAL A 736 56.58 -5.44 -6.93
C VAL A 736 55.60 -6.12 -7.88
N ASN A 737 54.43 -6.55 -7.39
CA ASN A 737 53.39 -7.20 -8.17
C ASN A 737 52.38 -6.17 -8.74
N GLY A 738 52.49 -4.91 -8.36
CA GLY A 738 51.56 -3.85 -8.75
C GLY A 738 50.34 -3.72 -7.82
N ASN A 739 50.40 -4.32 -6.62
CA ASN A 739 49.35 -4.33 -5.63
C ASN A 739 49.52 -3.18 -4.64
N ILE A 740 48.40 -2.62 -4.17
CA ILE A 740 48.33 -1.61 -3.12
C ILE A 740 47.45 -2.19 -2.02
N ASP A 741 48.07 -2.43 -0.87
CA ASP A 741 47.42 -2.96 0.32
C ASP A 741 47.32 -1.85 1.37
N ILE A 742 46.10 -1.54 1.80
CA ILE A 742 45.78 -0.44 2.71
C ILE A 742 44.92 -0.95 3.86
N ASP A 743 45.48 -0.87 5.07
CA ASP A 743 44.76 -1.01 6.33
C ASP A 743 44.42 0.36 6.92
N LEU A 744 43.13 0.62 7.12
CA LEU A 744 42.63 1.90 7.63
C LEU A 744 41.63 1.69 8.78
N PRO A 745 42.10 1.72 10.04
CA PRO A 745 41.22 1.72 11.19
C PRO A 745 40.54 3.09 11.36
N VAL A 746 39.25 3.08 11.69
CA VAL A 746 38.42 4.26 11.90
C VAL A 746 37.65 4.12 13.21
N GLU A 747 37.71 5.14 14.07
CA GLU A 747 36.95 5.20 15.31
C GLU A 747 36.14 6.51 15.37
N GLY A 748 34.95 6.48 15.99
CA GLY A 748 34.13 7.68 16.17
C GLY A 748 32.97 7.50 17.15
N ASP A 749 32.50 8.61 17.72
CA ASP A 749 31.33 8.65 18.60
C ASP A 749 30.10 9.15 17.81
N LEU A 750 29.12 8.26 17.61
CA LEU A 750 27.89 8.54 16.87
C LEU A 750 26.85 9.31 17.70
N ASN A 751 27.08 9.50 19.01
CA ASN A 751 26.24 10.37 19.82
C ASN A 751 26.54 11.85 19.58
N ASN A 752 27.68 12.16 18.93
CA ASN A 752 28.03 13.53 18.55
C ASN A 752 27.43 13.87 17.17
N PRO A 753 26.50 14.85 17.08
CA PRO A 753 25.83 15.19 15.82
C PRO A 753 26.75 15.79 14.75
N GLU A 754 27.96 16.26 15.10
CA GLU A 754 28.96 16.74 14.14
C GLU A 754 29.68 15.60 13.41
N VAL A 755 29.59 14.37 13.95
CA VAL A 755 30.33 13.22 13.44
C VAL A 755 29.50 12.50 12.37
N ARG A 756 29.98 12.55 11.12
CA ARG A 756 29.44 11.77 9.99
C ARG A 756 30.39 10.65 9.61
N ILE A 757 29.88 9.44 9.43
CA ILE A 757 30.67 8.23 9.10
C ILE A 757 31.56 8.46 7.87
N GLY A 758 30.99 8.98 6.78
CA GLY A 758 31.76 9.24 5.55
C GLY A 758 32.91 10.25 5.73
N GLY A 759 32.72 11.28 6.57
CA GLY A 759 33.75 12.27 6.86
C GLY A 759 34.92 11.70 7.68
N LEU A 760 34.65 10.77 8.58
CA LEU A 760 35.68 10.06 9.36
C LEU A 760 36.58 9.22 8.46
N VAL A 761 35.98 8.38 7.60
CA VAL A 761 36.69 7.50 6.68
C VAL A 761 37.53 8.33 5.70
N TRP A 762 36.94 9.36 5.10
CA TRP A 762 37.65 10.21 4.14
C TRP A 762 38.81 10.98 4.76
N LYS A 763 38.67 11.46 5.99
CA LYS A 763 39.75 12.12 6.71
C LYS A 763 40.90 11.16 7.01
N ALA A 764 40.60 9.93 7.40
CA ALA A 764 41.60 8.90 7.66
C ALA A 764 42.37 8.54 6.37
N PHE A 765 41.65 8.31 5.27
CA PHE A 765 42.24 8.01 3.96
C PHE A 765 43.06 9.19 3.40
N GLY A 766 42.52 10.41 3.49
CA GLY A 766 43.22 11.63 3.08
C GLY A 766 44.51 11.85 3.87
N ASN A 767 44.49 11.66 5.19
CA ASN A 767 45.69 11.74 6.03
C ASN A 767 46.73 10.68 5.65
N LEU A 768 46.31 9.47 5.30
CA LEU A 768 47.21 8.42 4.80
C LEU A 768 47.92 8.88 3.52
N LEU A 769 47.17 9.35 2.51
CA LEU A 769 47.72 9.83 1.25
C LEU A 769 48.65 11.02 1.42
N VAL A 770 48.26 12.01 2.24
CA VAL A 770 49.10 13.17 2.57
C VAL A 770 50.40 12.71 3.21
N LYS A 771 50.36 11.76 4.16
CA LYS A 771 51.55 11.25 4.84
C LYS A 771 52.50 10.51 3.89
N VAL A 772 51.96 9.74 2.95
CA VAL A 772 52.75 9.01 1.93
C VAL A 772 53.47 9.99 0.99
N VAL A 773 52.77 11.04 0.53
CA VAL A 773 53.33 12.02 -0.41
C VAL A 773 54.26 13.02 0.28
N ALA A 774 53.96 13.44 1.52
CA ALA A 774 54.72 14.46 2.23
C ALA A 774 56.11 13.96 2.69
N SER A 775 56.35 12.65 2.75
CA SER A 775 57.64 12.08 3.18
C SER A 775 57.96 10.77 2.46
N PRO A 776 58.17 10.81 1.13
CA PRO A 776 58.23 9.62 0.29
C PRO A 776 59.48 8.76 0.57
N PHE A 777 60.61 9.38 0.94
CA PHE A 777 61.84 8.67 1.29
C PHE A 777 61.79 7.98 2.66
N LYS A 778 61.04 8.54 3.62
CA LYS A 778 60.81 7.88 4.93
C LYS A 778 60.05 6.57 4.77
N MET A 779 59.11 6.51 3.81
CA MET A 779 58.40 5.28 3.49
C MET A 779 59.35 4.19 2.96
N LEU A 780 60.29 4.56 2.08
CA LEU A 780 61.31 3.64 1.57
C LEU A 780 62.27 3.15 2.67
N GLY A 781 62.60 4.00 3.65
CA GLY A 781 63.42 3.61 4.80
C GLY A 781 62.74 2.61 5.74
N GLY A 782 61.41 2.65 5.83
CA GLY A 782 60.62 1.69 6.62
C GLY A 782 60.66 0.24 6.11
N LEU A 783 61.21 -0.03 4.93
CA LEU A 783 61.35 -1.38 4.35
C LEU A 783 62.49 -2.20 4.97
N PHE A 784 63.30 -1.61 5.87
CA PHE A 784 64.45 -2.26 6.49
C PHE A 784 64.23 -2.49 8.00
N ASP A 785 64.49 -3.72 8.47
CA ASP A 785 64.20 -4.27 9.82
C ASP A 785 64.76 -3.48 11.03
N ASN A 786 65.62 -2.48 10.81
CA ASN A 786 66.26 -1.69 11.87
C ASN A 786 65.73 -0.24 11.98
N GLY A 787 64.72 0.15 11.20
CA GLY A 787 64.14 1.50 11.30
C GLY A 787 65.16 2.62 11.09
N ASP A 788 66.22 2.36 10.32
CA ASP A 788 67.23 3.34 9.96
C ASP A 788 66.53 4.47 9.20
N GLU A 789 66.29 5.60 9.88
CA GLU A 789 65.85 6.86 9.28
C GLU A 789 66.98 7.45 8.43
N GLY A 790 67.45 6.67 7.46
CA GLY A 790 68.41 7.14 6.48
C GLY A 790 67.79 8.34 5.77
N ASP A 791 68.45 9.48 5.85
CA ASP A 791 68.08 10.70 5.13
C ASP A 791 68.28 10.54 3.62
N PHE A 792 67.51 9.66 2.96
CA PHE A 792 67.67 9.35 1.54
C PHE A 792 67.30 10.53 0.62
N GLU A 793 66.79 11.62 1.18
CA GLU A 793 66.43 12.85 0.47
C GLU A 793 67.69 13.56 -0.06
N HIS A 794 68.85 13.29 0.54
CA HIS A 794 70.10 13.95 0.19
C HIS A 794 71.29 12.98 0.10
N THR A 795 72.25 13.29 -0.77
CA THR A 795 73.58 12.65 -0.80
C THR A 795 74.65 13.66 -0.39
N LEU A 796 75.52 13.28 0.54
CA LEU A 796 76.58 14.15 1.08
C LEU A 796 77.86 14.07 0.25
N PHE A 797 78.43 15.23 -0.08
CA PHE A 797 79.73 15.33 -0.72
C PHE A 797 80.71 16.18 0.10
N THR A 798 82.00 15.85 -0.02
CA THR A 798 83.06 16.72 0.53
C THR A 798 83.28 17.91 -0.42
N PRO A 799 83.53 19.13 0.10
CA PRO A 799 83.85 20.29 -0.74
C PRO A 799 84.96 20.01 -1.76
N GLY A 800 84.70 20.35 -3.02
CA GLY A 800 85.61 20.14 -4.16
C GLY A 800 85.74 18.71 -4.68
N ALA A 801 85.11 17.71 -4.02
CA ALA A 801 85.16 16.30 -4.42
C ALA A 801 83.84 15.81 -5.03
N SER A 802 83.95 14.87 -5.97
CA SER A 802 82.83 14.15 -6.60
C SER A 802 82.76 12.67 -6.22
N GLU A 803 83.71 12.18 -5.43
CA GLU A 803 83.72 10.79 -4.95
C GLU A 803 82.72 10.59 -3.81
N LEU A 804 82.02 9.45 -3.84
CA LEU A 804 81.09 9.05 -2.79
C LEU A 804 81.86 8.41 -1.63
N ALA A 805 81.64 8.91 -0.42
CA ALA A 805 82.17 8.28 0.79
C ALA A 805 81.57 6.88 0.99
N ALA A 806 82.29 5.98 1.67
CA ALA A 806 81.82 4.60 1.91
C ALA A 806 80.47 4.55 2.64
N SER A 807 80.19 5.50 3.55
CA SER A 807 78.89 5.63 4.23
C SER A 807 77.75 6.01 3.27
N GLU A 808 78.01 6.91 2.32
CA GLU A 808 77.02 7.32 1.32
C GLU A 808 76.78 6.23 0.27
N GLN A 809 77.81 5.44 -0.07
CA GLN A 809 77.66 4.26 -0.91
C GLN A 809 76.73 3.22 -0.26
N GLN A 810 76.92 2.90 1.03
CA GLN A 810 76.03 1.99 1.75
C GLN A 810 74.58 2.50 1.80
N LYS A 811 74.39 3.81 2.01
CA LYS A 811 73.08 4.47 1.99
C LYS A 811 72.40 4.38 0.61
N LEU A 812 73.13 4.70 -0.46
CA LEU A 812 72.65 4.58 -1.83
C LEU A 812 72.35 3.12 -2.22
N GLY A 813 73.12 2.15 -1.71
CA GLY A 813 72.86 0.72 -1.88
C GLY A 813 71.54 0.30 -1.25
N LYS A 814 71.23 0.76 -0.02
CA LYS A 814 69.91 0.56 0.61
C LYS A 814 68.80 1.23 -0.20
N LEU A 815 68.99 2.48 -0.65
CA LEU A 815 68.01 3.16 -1.50
C LEU A 815 67.75 2.39 -2.81
N ALA A 816 68.79 1.83 -3.44
CA ALA A 816 68.65 1.00 -4.64
C ALA A 816 67.81 -0.26 -4.37
N GLN A 817 68.06 -0.94 -3.25
CA GLN A 817 67.26 -2.09 -2.83
C GLN A 817 65.79 -1.70 -2.59
N ALA A 818 65.53 -0.57 -1.96
CA ALA A 818 64.17 -0.06 -1.76
C ALA A 818 63.47 0.28 -3.08
N LEU A 819 64.17 0.90 -4.03
CA LEU A 819 63.65 1.23 -5.36
C LEU A 819 63.40 -0.01 -6.24
N GLN A 820 64.08 -1.13 -5.98
CA GLN A 820 63.75 -2.41 -6.62
C GLN A 820 62.44 -3.00 -6.11
N GLN A 821 62.14 -2.83 -4.82
CA GLN A 821 60.85 -3.22 -4.25
C GLN A 821 59.70 -2.32 -4.70
N LYS A 822 60.00 -1.14 -5.26
CA LYS A 822 59.04 -0.15 -5.77
C LYS A 822 59.28 0.14 -7.26
N PRO A 823 58.92 -0.77 -8.18
CA PRO A 823 59.26 -0.66 -9.60
C PRO A 823 58.59 0.53 -10.32
N ALA A 824 57.49 1.05 -9.79
CA ALA A 824 56.74 2.18 -10.35
C ALA A 824 57.37 3.56 -10.09
N LEU A 825 58.48 3.62 -9.33
CA LEU A 825 59.18 4.88 -9.02
C LEU A 825 60.38 5.10 -9.94
N ALA A 826 60.63 6.36 -10.27
CA ALA A 826 61.88 6.85 -10.83
C ALA A 826 62.59 7.74 -9.80
N LEU A 827 63.92 7.75 -9.87
CA LEU A 827 64.77 8.61 -9.05
C LEU A 827 65.40 9.68 -9.94
N ILE A 828 65.18 10.94 -9.57
CA ILE A 828 65.81 12.09 -10.19
C ILE A 828 66.96 12.54 -9.29
N VAL A 829 68.17 12.45 -9.82
CA VAL A 829 69.41 12.86 -9.16
C VAL A 829 69.70 14.31 -9.54
N SER A 830 69.75 15.21 -8.56
CA SER A 830 70.07 16.61 -8.82
C SER A 830 71.58 16.82 -8.83
N ALA A 831 72.10 17.46 -9.88
CA ALA A 831 73.45 18.02 -9.85
C ALA A 831 73.48 19.15 -8.82
N CYS A 832 74.44 19.19 -7.89
CA CYS A 832 74.53 20.28 -6.92
C CYS A 832 75.97 20.74 -6.64
N TYR A 833 76.11 22.02 -6.31
CA TYR A 833 77.33 22.60 -5.77
C TYR A 833 77.01 23.75 -4.82
N GLN A 834 77.94 24.02 -3.91
CA GLN A 834 77.88 25.18 -3.02
C GLN A 834 78.96 26.19 -3.44
N PRO A 835 78.59 27.41 -3.87
CA PRO A 835 79.54 28.33 -4.49
C PRO A 835 80.78 28.65 -3.64
N GLU A 836 80.66 28.87 -2.33
CA GLU A 836 81.77 29.32 -1.50
C GLU A 836 82.72 28.18 -1.10
N SER A 837 82.18 27.10 -0.52
CA SER A 837 82.96 25.97 -0.01
C SER A 837 83.61 25.16 -1.13
N ASP A 838 82.89 24.90 -2.24
CA ASP A 838 83.45 24.21 -3.40
C ASP A 838 84.49 25.03 -4.12
N SER A 839 84.27 26.35 -4.25
CA SER A 839 85.29 27.22 -4.86
C SER A 839 86.57 27.20 -4.05
N LEU A 840 86.49 27.37 -2.73
CA LEU A 840 87.66 27.37 -1.86
C LEU A 840 88.41 26.03 -1.92
N ALA A 841 87.68 24.91 -1.91
CA ALA A 841 88.27 23.58 -1.97
C ALA A 841 88.93 23.30 -3.33
N LEU A 842 88.27 23.62 -4.44
CA LEU A 842 88.83 23.46 -5.79
C LEU A 842 90.04 24.38 -6.01
N GLN A 843 89.98 25.62 -5.53
CA GLN A 843 91.13 26.54 -5.54
C GLN A 843 92.29 25.99 -4.72
N THR A 844 92.01 25.42 -3.54
CA THR A 844 93.03 24.80 -2.70
C THR A 844 93.66 23.59 -3.40
N GLN A 845 92.87 22.77 -4.09
CA GLN A 845 93.35 21.63 -4.84
C GLN A 845 94.23 22.04 -6.04
N GLN A 846 93.79 23.04 -6.83
CA GLN A 846 94.59 23.59 -7.93
C GLN A 846 95.91 24.18 -7.43
N PHE A 847 95.86 24.94 -6.33
CA PHE A 847 97.05 25.47 -5.68
C PHE A 847 98.00 24.34 -5.23
N ASN A 848 97.48 23.29 -4.60
CA ASN A 848 98.27 22.16 -4.13
C ASN A 848 98.94 21.39 -5.27
N GLN A 849 98.25 21.19 -6.39
CA GLN A 849 98.83 20.62 -7.59
C GLN A 849 99.98 21.49 -8.13
N ALA A 850 99.78 22.80 -8.23
CA ALA A 850 100.83 23.73 -8.65
C ALA A 850 102.03 23.75 -7.67
N TYR A 851 101.77 23.65 -6.37
CA TYR A 851 102.78 23.57 -5.31
C TYR A 851 103.62 22.28 -5.38
N GLN A 852 102.97 21.13 -5.64
CA GLN A 852 103.65 19.84 -5.78
C GLN A 852 104.57 19.79 -7.01
N VAL A 853 104.16 20.41 -8.13
CA VAL A 853 105.01 20.55 -9.32
C VAL A 853 106.27 21.38 -9.03
N LEU A 854 106.16 22.42 -8.21
CA LEU A 854 107.27 23.33 -7.89
C LEU A 854 108.19 22.85 -6.75
N SER A 855 107.72 21.95 -5.88
CA SER A 855 108.48 21.41 -4.73
C SER A 855 109.33 20.16 -5.07
N GLY A 856 109.27 19.64 -6.30
CA GLY A 856 110.18 18.61 -6.80
C GLY A 856 109.79 17.15 -6.51
N ASN A 857 108.59 16.88 -5.97
CA ASN A 857 108.09 15.53 -5.66
C ASN A 857 107.24 14.89 -6.78
N GLY A 858 107.27 15.44 -7.99
CA GLY A 858 106.46 14.95 -9.11
C GLY A 858 107.06 13.74 -9.84
N ASN A 859 106.98 12.54 -9.26
CA ASN A 859 106.77 11.28 -10.00
C ASN A 859 106.74 10.06 -9.07
N LYS A 860 105.54 9.57 -8.74
CA LYS A 860 105.22 8.13 -8.63
C LYS A 860 103.71 7.96 -8.85
N ASN A 861 103.36 7.39 -10.01
CA ASN A 861 102.05 6.80 -10.25
C ASN A 861 101.78 5.70 -9.22
N SER A 862 100.65 5.80 -8.53
CA SER A 862 99.69 4.71 -8.28
C SER A 862 98.64 5.17 -7.28
N GLY A 863 97.38 5.24 -7.71
CA GLY A 863 96.16 5.02 -6.91
C GLY A 863 95.91 5.92 -5.69
N ILE A 864 94.84 6.71 -5.80
CA ILE A 864 94.08 7.39 -4.73
C ILE A 864 94.89 8.41 -3.90
N PRO A 865 94.67 9.72 -4.08
CA PRO A 865 95.28 10.74 -3.22
C PRO A 865 94.58 10.75 -1.86
N THR A 866 95.06 9.96 -0.89
CA THR A 866 94.75 10.26 0.52
C THR A 866 95.34 11.64 0.87
N PRO A 867 94.57 12.55 1.46
CA PRO A 867 95.07 13.85 1.88
C PRO A 867 95.98 13.67 3.10
N SER A 868 97.24 13.33 2.85
CA SER A 868 98.28 13.54 3.86
C SER A 868 98.49 15.05 3.98
N PRO A 869 98.54 15.61 5.21
CA PRO A 869 98.76 17.05 5.38
C PRO A 869 100.05 17.46 4.65
N ILE A 870 99.89 18.26 3.58
CA ILE A 870 101.03 18.78 2.84
C ILE A 870 101.77 19.72 3.77
N ASN A 871 102.98 19.33 4.17
CA ASN A 871 103.84 20.20 4.96
C ASN A 871 104.46 21.24 4.03
N TYR A 872 103.78 22.38 3.90
CA TYR A 872 104.23 23.46 3.03
C TYR A 872 105.54 24.05 3.55
N GLN A 873 106.60 23.95 2.76
CA GLN A 873 107.86 24.63 2.99
C GLN A 873 107.73 26.13 2.69
N SER A 874 108.03 26.97 3.67
CA SER A 874 107.94 28.44 3.62
C SER A 874 108.69 29.04 2.41
N ALA A 875 109.86 28.49 2.06
CA ALA A 875 110.65 28.96 0.92
C ALA A 875 109.94 28.78 -0.44
N VAL A 876 109.16 27.71 -0.59
CA VAL A 876 108.39 27.43 -1.82
C VAL A 876 107.14 28.32 -1.87
N LEU A 877 106.47 28.51 -0.73
CA LEU A 877 105.32 29.42 -0.61
C LEU A 877 105.71 30.87 -0.95
N GLU A 878 106.82 31.39 -0.40
CA GLU A 878 107.30 32.74 -0.72
C GLU A 878 107.64 32.90 -2.21
N LYS A 879 108.21 31.85 -2.84
CA LYS A 879 108.54 31.86 -4.28
C LYS A 879 107.27 31.92 -5.13
N MET A 880 106.27 31.10 -4.81
CA MET A 880 104.96 31.11 -5.47
C MET A 880 104.25 32.45 -5.25
N TYR A 881 104.32 33.02 -4.05
CA TYR A 881 103.70 34.31 -3.73
C TYR A 881 104.29 35.47 -4.52
N ARG A 882 105.62 35.52 -4.68
CA ARG A 882 106.28 36.53 -5.53
C ARG A 882 105.88 36.41 -6.99
N ALA A 883 105.70 35.18 -7.48
CA ALA A 883 105.28 34.92 -8.85
C ALA A 883 103.80 35.28 -9.09
N ALA A 884 102.94 35.06 -8.10
CA ALA A 884 101.49 35.26 -8.22
C ALA A 884 101.02 36.71 -7.95
N PHE A 885 101.72 37.45 -7.09
CA PHE A 885 101.32 38.81 -6.67
C PHE A 885 102.38 39.87 -7.00
N SER A 886 103.45 39.97 -6.20
CA SER A 886 104.66 40.77 -6.43
C SER A 886 105.62 40.63 -5.24
N THR A 887 106.88 41.06 -5.40
CA THR A 887 107.86 41.09 -4.29
C THR A 887 107.47 42.09 -3.19
N GLU A 888 106.84 43.22 -3.55
CA GLU A 888 106.41 44.26 -2.61
C GLU A 888 105.27 43.80 -1.70
N LYS A 889 104.28 43.08 -2.27
CA LYS A 889 103.15 42.56 -1.50
C LYS A 889 103.57 41.52 -0.46
N LEU A 890 104.60 40.72 -0.76
CA LEU A 890 105.19 39.77 0.19
C LEU A 890 105.82 40.48 1.40
N ALA A 891 106.47 41.62 1.18
CA ALA A 891 107.09 42.40 2.25
C ALA A 891 106.05 43.01 3.19
N LEU A 892 104.93 43.49 2.64
CA LEU A 892 103.79 44.00 3.43
C LEU A 892 103.15 42.89 4.28
N LEU A 893 102.93 41.70 3.71
CA LEU A 893 102.34 40.57 4.43
C LEU A 893 103.24 40.05 5.58
N LYS A 894 104.57 40.13 5.42
CA LYS A 894 105.53 39.81 6.49
C LYS A 894 105.36 40.72 7.69
N VAL A 895 105.20 42.02 7.46
CA VAL A 895 104.95 43.02 8.51
C VAL A 895 103.60 42.79 9.19
N GLU A 896 102.56 42.50 8.41
CA GLU A 896 101.21 42.23 8.94
C GLU A 896 101.16 40.97 9.82
N SER A 897 101.95 39.94 9.50
CA SER A 897 102.05 38.71 10.29
C SER A 897 102.66 38.91 11.69
N GLU A 898 103.34 40.04 11.95
CA GLU A 898 104.05 40.34 13.21
C GLU A 898 103.19 41.09 14.24
N GLN A 899 102.00 41.63 13.89
CA GLN A 899 101.27 42.62 14.72
C GLN A 899 100.11 42.12 15.60
N VAL A 900 100.06 40.87 16.08
CA VAL A 900 98.95 40.41 16.97
C VAL A 900 99.45 39.75 18.27
N ALA A 901 99.06 40.34 19.42
CA ALA A 901 99.39 39.92 20.79
C ALA A 901 98.59 38.68 21.28
N PRO A 902 99.07 37.92 22.29
CA PRO A 902 98.38 36.71 22.79
C PRO A 902 97.26 37.05 23.79
N GLN A 903 96.06 36.47 23.61
CA GLN A 903 95.01 36.42 24.63
C GLN A 903 95.16 35.17 25.51
N GLN A 904 94.97 35.38 26.81
CA GLN A 904 95.26 34.46 27.92
C GLN A 904 94.35 33.21 27.92
N THR A 905 94.97 32.04 28.06
CA THR A 905 94.33 30.80 28.53
C THR A 905 94.55 30.65 30.03
N GLY A 906 93.48 30.33 30.78
CA GLY A 906 93.55 29.90 32.18
C GLY A 906 94.06 28.46 32.31
N ASP A 907 94.81 28.24 33.39
CA ASP A 907 95.26 26.99 34.01
C ASP A 907 96.15 26.01 33.22
N GLY A 908 97.46 26.26 33.33
CA GLY A 908 98.32 25.36 34.11
C GLY A 908 98.85 24.09 33.44
N GLN A 909 99.91 24.20 32.63
CA GLN A 909 101.12 23.34 32.66
C GLN A 909 102.20 23.97 31.73
N HIS A 910 103.49 23.72 32.01
CA HIS A 910 104.70 24.43 31.53
C HIS A 910 104.84 24.84 30.02
N PRO A 911 105.62 25.91 29.72
CA PRO A 911 105.83 26.45 28.37
C PRO A 911 107.02 25.77 27.65
N ASP A 912 106.80 25.34 26.40
CA ASP A 912 107.87 25.10 25.44
C ASP A 912 107.98 26.32 24.50
N ALA A 913 109.09 27.03 24.59
CA ALA A 913 109.33 28.30 23.92
C ALA A 913 110.00 28.06 22.55
N GLY A 914 109.29 28.40 21.47
CA GLY A 914 109.88 28.65 20.15
C GLY A 914 109.23 27.92 18.98
N ARG A 915 108.02 28.36 18.54
CA ARG A 915 107.46 28.07 17.19
C ARG A 915 106.17 28.81 16.71
N PRO A 916 105.79 30.07 17.07
CA PRO A 916 104.52 30.64 16.57
C PRO A 916 104.60 31.50 15.28
N GLN A 917 105.71 32.19 15.00
CA GLN A 917 105.74 33.26 13.96
C GLN A 917 105.76 32.74 12.51
N THR A 918 106.63 31.78 12.19
CA THR A 918 106.79 31.26 10.82
C THR A 918 105.51 30.57 10.30
N LYS A 919 104.79 29.88 11.19
CA LYS A 919 103.52 29.23 10.84
C LYS A 919 102.40 30.21 10.47
N ARG A 920 102.40 31.43 11.03
CA ARG A 920 101.37 32.45 10.77
C ARG A 920 101.56 33.12 9.40
N LEU A 921 102.79 33.48 9.06
CA LEU A 921 103.11 33.98 7.73
C LEU A 921 102.78 32.93 6.66
N ASP A 922 103.19 31.68 6.87
CA ASP A 922 102.88 30.59 5.94
C ASP A 922 101.36 30.40 5.75
N SER A 923 100.55 30.56 6.81
CA SER A 923 99.08 30.48 6.70
C SER A 923 98.46 31.65 5.91
N LEU A 924 98.96 32.88 6.07
CA LEU A 924 98.46 34.05 5.33
C LEU A 924 98.85 33.98 3.85
N LEU A 925 100.09 33.55 3.57
CA LEU A 925 100.56 33.32 2.20
C LEU A 925 99.72 32.24 1.51
N LEU A 926 99.43 31.15 2.21
CA LEU A 926 98.59 30.07 1.71
C LEU A 926 97.18 30.58 1.37
N GLN A 927 96.56 31.33 2.29
CA GLN A 927 95.20 31.84 2.11
C GLN A 927 95.05 32.74 0.87
N GLU A 928 95.98 33.67 0.66
CA GLU A 928 95.96 34.54 -0.53
C GLU A 928 96.34 33.80 -1.83
N LEU A 929 97.28 32.85 -1.77
CA LEU A 929 97.68 32.07 -2.94
C LEU A 929 96.58 31.13 -3.43
N VAL A 930 95.82 30.57 -2.50
CA VAL A 930 94.63 29.76 -2.79
C VAL A 930 93.55 30.65 -3.41
N SER A 931 93.23 31.81 -2.82
CA SER A 931 92.18 32.69 -3.34
C SER A 931 92.48 33.28 -4.73
N LYS A 932 93.74 33.24 -5.17
CA LYS A 932 94.17 33.70 -6.50
C LYS A 932 93.96 32.67 -7.63
N GLN A 933 93.70 31.40 -7.31
CA GLN A 933 93.47 30.39 -8.34
C GLN A 933 92.20 30.74 -9.14
N ALA A 934 92.31 30.76 -10.47
CA ALA A 934 91.21 31.14 -11.34
C ALA A 934 90.21 29.98 -11.45
N LEU A 935 88.98 30.20 -10.98
CA LEU A 935 87.89 29.25 -11.10
C LEU A 935 86.85 29.78 -12.09
N THR A 936 86.47 28.98 -13.08
CA THR A 936 85.35 29.34 -13.99
C THR A 936 84.03 28.79 -13.46
N PRO A 937 82.88 29.45 -13.72
CA PRO A 937 81.56 28.90 -13.37
C PRO A 937 81.30 27.51 -13.99
N GLU A 938 81.90 27.23 -15.16
CA GLU A 938 81.85 25.92 -15.82
C GLU A 938 82.51 24.81 -14.98
N GLN A 939 83.54 25.12 -14.18
CA GLN A 939 84.19 24.13 -13.33
C GLN A 939 83.29 23.71 -12.15
N LEU A 940 82.54 24.65 -11.57
CA LEU A 940 81.55 24.35 -10.53
C LEU A 940 80.37 23.57 -11.10
N ALA A 941 79.87 23.96 -12.27
CA ALA A 941 78.83 23.21 -12.98
C ALA A 941 79.30 21.79 -13.37
N SER A 942 80.56 21.65 -13.80
CA SER A 942 81.17 20.34 -14.08
C SER A 942 81.31 19.49 -12.82
N LEU A 943 81.69 20.07 -11.68
CA LEU A 943 81.75 19.36 -10.40
C LEU A 943 80.35 18.87 -9.98
N ALA A 944 79.34 19.73 -10.09
CA ALA A 944 77.95 19.38 -9.81
C ALA A 944 77.45 18.23 -10.69
N LYS A 945 77.79 18.27 -11.99
CA LYS A 945 77.46 17.21 -12.94
C LYS A 945 78.20 15.91 -12.61
N GLN A 946 79.49 15.99 -12.29
CA GLN A 946 80.29 14.82 -11.89
C GLN A 946 79.75 14.15 -10.62
N ARG A 947 79.24 14.93 -9.65
CA ARG A 947 78.57 14.40 -8.45
C ARG A 947 77.30 13.63 -8.80
N ALA A 948 76.43 14.21 -9.63
CA ALA A 948 75.24 13.52 -10.09
C ALA A 948 75.56 12.27 -10.93
N GLU A 949 76.56 12.35 -11.81
CA GLU A 949 77.07 11.19 -12.57
C GLU A 949 77.66 10.12 -11.65
N ALA A 950 78.34 10.49 -10.56
CA ALA A 950 78.86 9.53 -9.57
C ALA A 950 77.73 8.76 -8.87
N VAL A 951 76.65 9.44 -8.46
CA VAL A 951 75.45 8.79 -7.90
C VAL A 951 74.76 7.92 -8.95
N PHE A 952 74.56 8.44 -10.17
CA PHE A 952 73.94 7.70 -11.28
C PHE A 952 74.71 6.43 -11.62
N ASN A 953 76.04 6.52 -11.77
CA ASN A 953 76.91 5.38 -12.08
C ASN A 953 76.97 4.37 -10.92
N TYR A 954 76.91 4.85 -9.67
CA TYR A 954 76.87 3.94 -8.52
C TYR A 954 75.58 3.12 -8.48
N LEU A 955 74.44 3.76 -8.75
CA LEU A 955 73.12 3.12 -8.73
C LEU A 955 72.86 2.21 -9.94
N THR A 956 73.52 2.45 -11.08
CA THR A 956 73.41 1.63 -12.30
C THR A 956 74.53 0.59 -12.44
N GLY A 957 75.62 0.72 -11.70
CA GLY A 957 76.79 -0.16 -11.78
C GLY A 957 76.69 -1.40 -10.89
N ASN A 958 77.23 -2.54 -11.34
CA ASN A 958 77.41 -3.75 -10.53
C ASN A 958 78.59 -3.58 -9.55
N ASN A 959 78.36 -2.88 -8.44
CA ASN A 959 79.34 -2.67 -7.37
C ASN A 959 79.15 -3.71 -6.25
N GLU A 960 80.22 -4.10 -5.55
CA GLU A 960 80.15 -5.04 -4.42
C GLU A 960 79.19 -4.53 -3.32
N GLY A 961 78.01 -5.12 -3.23
CA GLY A 961 76.98 -4.78 -2.24
C GLY A 961 75.78 -3.96 -2.75
N ALA A 962 75.79 -3.49 -4.01
CA ALA A 962 74.67 -2.76 -4.62
C ALA A 962 74.04 -3.56 -5.77
N VAL A 963 72.71 -3.61 -5.82
CA VAL A 963 71.98 -4.21 -6.94
C VAL A 963 71.71 -3.13 -7.98
N ALA A 964 72.08 -3.37 -9.24
CA ALA A 964 71.92 -2.38 -10.31
C ALA A 964 70.44 -2.05 -10.59
N LEU A 965 70.13 -0.75 -10.63
CA LEU A 965 68.85 -0.22 -11.09
C LEU A 965 68.85 -0.05 -12.61
N ASP A 966 67.67 -0.18 -13.24
CA ASP A 966 67.51 0.13 -14.66
C ASP A 966 67.73 1.62 -14.90
N SER A 967 68.64 1.94 -15.83
CA SER A 967 68.94 3.28 -16.29
C SER A 967 67.73 4.09 -16.77
N THR A 968 66.65 3.43 -17.24
CA THR A 968 65.42 4.11 -17.66
C THR A 968 64.65 4.75 -16.49
N ARG A 969 64.92 4.28 -15.26
CA ARG A 969 64.29 4.75 -14.01
C ARG A 969 65.11 5.81 -13.27
N LEU A 970 66.25 6.21 -13.84
CA LEU A 970 67.14 7.20 -13.28
C LEU A 970 67.27 8.38 -14.24
N GLN A 971 67.09 9.58 -13.74
CA GLN A 971 67.25 10.80 -14.52
C GLN A 971 68.17 11.77 -13.78
N ILE A 972 69.09 12.42 -14.50
CA ILE A 972 69.84 13.54 -13.95
C ILE A 972 69.05 14.81 -14.25
N ALA A 973 68.78 15.62 -13.22
CA ALA A 973 68.12 16.91 -13.40
C ALA A 973 68.90 17.80 -14.38
N LYS A 974 68.19 18.49 -15.28
CA LYS A 974 68.82 19.30 -16.34
C LYS A 974 69.58 20.50 -15.79
N ASP A 975 69.06 21.12 -14.74
CA ASP A 975 69.62 22.32 -14.13
C ASP A 975 70.29 21.98 -12.78
N PRO A 976 71.51 22.49 -12.50
CA PRO A 976 72.18 22.26 -11.24
C PRO A 976 71.54 23.08 -10.12
N VAL A 977 71.36 22.45 -8.96
CA VAL A 977 70.92 23.06 -7.71
C VAL A 977 72.08 23.83 -7.08
N ILE A 978 71.91 25.14 -6.93
CA ILE A 978 72.88 26.01 -6.24
C ILE A 978 72.53 26.04 -4.76
N LEU A 979 73.40 25.47 -3.92
CA LEU A 979 73.21 25.46 -2.48
C LEU A 979 73.51 26.83 -1.87
N PRO A 980 72.78 27.24 -0.81
CA PRO A 980 72.98 28.54 -0.18
C PRO A 980 74.35 28.63 0.52
N ALA A 981 74.86 29.85 0.67
CA ALA A 981 76.22 30.10 1.15
C ALA A 981 76.45 29.64 2.61
N ASP A 982 75.40 29.64 3.43
CA ASP A 982 75.40 29.24 4.85
C ASP A 982 75.24 27.72 5.07
N ALA A 983 75.16 26.92 4.01
CA ALA A 983 75.09 25.47 4.15
C ALA A 983 76.36 24.91 4.82
N GLU A 984 76.19 24.24 5.97
CA GLU A 984 77.29 23.61 6.73
C GLU A 984 77.88 22.38 6.00
N ALA A 985 77.13 21.78 5.07
CA ALA A 985 77.53 20.62 4.28
C ALA A 985 76.92 20.64 2.86
N ILE A 986 77.56 19.95 1.92
CA ILE A 986 77.10 19.85 0.53
C ILE A 986 76.14 18.65 0.40
N THR A 987 74.85 18.94 0.49
CA THR A 987 73.76 17.96 0.39
C THR A 987 73.06 18.07 -0.96
N CYS A 988 73.38 17.17 -1.90
CA CYS A 988 72.68 17.14 -3.19
C CYS A 988 71.32 16.46 -3.04
N PRO A 989 70.21 17.10 -3.43
CA PRO A 989 68.87 16.52 -3.26
C PRO A 989 68.58 15.42 -4.28
N LEU A 990 67.91 14.39 -3.81
CA LEU A 990 67.29 13.34 -4.59
C LEU A 990 65.77 13.56 -4.57
N THR A 991 65.11 13.32 -5.72
CA THR A 991 63.65 13.44 -5.80
C THR A 991 63.05 12.19 -6.43
N LEU A 992 61.87 11.80 -5.96
CA LEU A 992 61.12 10.66 -6.48
C LEU A 992 60.02 11.16 -7.40
N SER A 993 59.82 10.46 -8.51
CA SER A 993 58.67 10.66 -9.40
C SER A 993 58.01 9.32 -9.72
N ALA A 994 56.73 9.35 -10.08
CA ALA A 994 56.09 8.20 -10.71
C ALA A 994 56.62 8.04 -12.14
N LEU A 995 56.74 6.79 -12.60
CA LEU A 995 57.08 6.44 -13.99
C LEU A 995 55.92 6.64 -14.96
#